data_AF-A0A2H0TVN9-F1
#
_entry.id   AF-A0A2H0TVN9-F1
#
_cell.length_a   1.000
_cell.length_b   1.000
_cell.length_c   1.000
_cell.angle_alpha   90.00
_cell.angle_beta   90.00
_cell.angle_gamma   90.00
#
_symmetry.space_group_name_H-M   'P 1'
#
loop_
_entity.id
_entity.type
_entity.pdbx_description
1 polymer ?
#
loop_
_entity_poly.entity_id
_entity_poly.type
_entity_poly.pdbx_seq_one_letter_code
_entity_poly.pdbx_strand_id
1 'polypeptide(L)'
;MLDVKQWSTEWGGRTLTIEVGKLALQANASCTVRYGDTMILATAIMSSRKSDMDFFPLSVEFQEKLSAAGKIKGSRFMKREGRPSDWVVLTGRVIDRSIRPLFDDTMRNEIQVILTPLSIDGTAETQAVSLIAASTALSMSNIPWNGPIGGAVIGRKDGNLILNPTDEMLKEGDLDLVVAGSPEKLVMVEAGSTEIVDTEFVDAMKWGCAELQPVIDLIKKVQSEIGQEKVYPSADADEATDVADAKKKAEAFLASVADTMIFDSVKTGRKERVAMVSAIEEATSAHLLEQGVEEDIVKLALKKVSYLVGAEITKRILEKDQRLDGRTLTEVRPLNIEVDLIPRVHGSAMFMRGDTQVLTTVTLGAPGDIQLLDDMMEDGLKRYMHHYSDAPFTYGETGWMRGPSRRAIGHGALAERAVEPMLPLEASFPYAIRTTSEVLGSNGSSSMASTCASTLSLMAAGVPLIKPVAGIAMGLASDLEGTGKWKVLTDLQDVEDGKGGMDFKIAGTVDGITAVQMDTKTQGLTWDIVEQAFAQSVVARRDILAQMKAVIAEPRAELSEYAPRIVTIQIDPEKIGDIIGPGGKTIKKLTADTGVTIDIEQDGRVLLTSNDADAMAEAVRQIEMITKTVEAGEIYDGEVVRIEDFGAFVSLTPNKDGLVHVSEISWERTDKPSDVLKLGQKVKVKVKEIDNLGRVNLTMKELTEKPEGYVPPPPRPPRTGGDRNGGSRGPRKSFGGR
;
A
#
# COMPACT_ATOMS: atom_id res chain seq x y z
N MET A 1 39.43 -3.69 25.27
CA MET A 1 38.64 -4.80 24.70
C MET A 1 37.17 -4.43 24.83
N LEU A 2 36.33 -4.86 23.88
CA LEU A 2 34.88 -4.67 23.98
C LEU A 2 34.33 -5.65 25.03
N ASP A 3 33.45 -5.18 25.92
CA ASP A 3 32.71 -6.03 26.87
C ASP A 3 31.39 -6.46 26.21
N VAL A 4 31.46 -7.50 25.38
CA VAL A 4 30.31 -8.00 24.61
C VAL A 4 29.55 -9.03 25.42
N LYS A 5 28.23 -8.82 25.59
CA LYS A 5 27.32 -9.74 26.28
C LYS A 5 26.18 -10.14 25.35
N GLN A 6 25.70 -11.37 25.50
CA GLN A 6 24.66 -11.94 24.64
C GLN A 6 23.64 -12.73 25.46
N TRP A 7 22.36 -12.56 25.12
CA TRP A 7 21.23 -13.32 25.66
C TRP A 7 20.41 -13.89 24.52
N SER A 8 19.75 -15.03 24.75
CA SER A 8 18.88 -15.64 23.73
C SER A 8 17.71 -16.40 24.34
N THR A 9 16.67 -16.59 23.53
CA THR A 9 15.52 -17.43 23.82
C THR A 9 15.00 -18.08 22.52
N GLU A 10 14.31 -19.20 22.64
CA GLU A 10 13.57 -19.79 21.52
C GLU A 10 12.17 -19.17 21.44
N TRP A 11 11.77 -18.72 20.25
CA TRP A 11 10.50 -18.03 20.03
C TRP A 11 10.05 -18.24 18.58
N GLY A 12 8.80 -18.67 18.35
CA GLY A 12 8.31 -18.96 16.99
C GLY A 12 9.15 -19.98 16.21
N GLY A 13 9.75 -20.95 16.90
CA GLY A 13 10.59 -21.99 16.28
C GLY A 13 11.98 -21.53 15.85
N ARG A 14 12.44 -20.34 16.26
CA ARG A 14 13.78 -19.83 15.95
C ARG A 14 14.39 -19.15 17.17
N THR A 15 15.72 -19.03 17.16
CA THR A 15 16.44 -18.33 18.23
C THR A 15 16.36 -16.81 18.04
N LEU A 16 15.85 -16.11 19.04
CA LEU A 16 15.95 -14.66 19.21
C LEU A 16 17.15 -14.35 20.09
N THR A 17 18.04 -13.47 19.63
CA THR A 17 19.29 -13.10 20.30
C THR A 17 19.37 -11.59 20.50
N ILE A 18 19.83 -11.15 21.67
CA ILE A 18 20.18 -9.77 21.97
C ILE A 18 21.68 -9.71 22.29
N GLU A 19 22.44 -8.88 21.56
CA GLU A 19 23.87 -8.61 21.76
C GLU A 19 24.06 -7.13 22.15
N VAL A 20 24.87 -6.86 23.17
CA VAL A 20 25.18 -5.50 23.67
C VAL A 20 26.69 -5.34 23.86
N GLY A 21 27.18 -4.08 23.80
CA GLY A 21 28.58 -3.75 24.10
C GLY A 21 29.53 -3.79 22.90
N LYS A 22 28.99 -3.94 21.69
CA LYS A 22 29.78 -4.04 20.44
C LYS A 22 29.67 -2.81 19.53
N LEU A 23 28.46 -2.29 19.33
CA LEU A 23 28.15 -1.24 18.35
C LEU A 23 27.51 -0.02 19.03
N ALA A 24 27.72 1.17 18.45
CA ALA A 24 27.09 2.43 18.86
C ALA A 24 27.25 2.80 20.36
N LEU A 25 28.45 2.56 20.93
CA LEU A 25 28.76 2.70 22.36
C LEU A 25 28.61 4.12 22.95
N GLN A 26 28.25 5.12 22.14
CA GLN A 26 28.05 6.51 22.57
C GLN A 26 26.57 6.85 22.80
N ALA A 27 25.64 5.97 22.40
CA ALA A 27 24.22 6.15 22.68
C ALA A 27 23.94 5.97 24.19
N ASN A 28 22.82 6.50 24.69
CA ASN A 28 22.36 6.16 26.04
C ASN A 28 22.20 4.64 26.18
N ALA A 29 21.74 3.96 25.13
CA ALA A 29 21.81 2.52 24.99
C ALA A 29 21.83 2.10 23.52
N SER A 30 22.48 0.96 23.23
CA SER A 30 22.46 0.32 21.92
C SER A 30 22.53 -1.20 22.02
N CYS A 31 21.71 -1.89 21.23
CA CYS A 31 21.72 -3.35 21.12
C CYS A 31 21.59 -3.78 19.67
N THR A 32 22.14 -4.96 19.38
CA THR A 32 21.87 -5.69 18.14
C THR A 32 20.92 -6.82 18.47
N VAL A 33 19.74 -6.84 17.86
CA VAL A 33 18.79 -7.95 17.97
C VAL A 33 18.86 -8.77 16.69
N ARG A 34 18.94 -10.09 16.84
CA ARG A 34 18.98 -11.05 15.74
C ARG A 34 17.90 -12.11 15.92
N TYR A 35 17.12 -12.37 14.88
CA TYR A 35 16.13 -13.44 14.82
C TYR A 35 16.29 -14.17 13.49
N GLY A 36 16.77 -15.40 13.51
CA GLY A 36 17.36 -16.00 12.31
C GLY A 36 18.64 -15.26 11.90
N ASP A 37 18.74 -14.89 10.63
CA ASP A 37 19.80 -14.05 10.06
C ASP A 37 19.39 -12.58 9.86
N THR A 38 18.13 -12.25 10.16
CA THR A 38 17.66 -10.87 10.25
C THR A 38 18.23 -10.20 11.50
N MET A 39 18.94 -9.09 11.33
CA MET A 39 19.72 -8.40 12.36
C MET A 39 19.48 -6.89 12.34
N ILE A 40 18.99 -6.36 13.46
CA ILE A 40 18.67 -4.94 13.63
C ILE A 40 19.54 -4.33 14.73
N LEU A 41 20.23 -3.24 14.41
CA LEU A 41 20.86 -2.36 15.40
C LEU A 41 19.84 -1.31 15.84
N ALA A 42 19.54 -1.28 17.14
CA ALA A 42 18.76 -0.20 17.76
C ALA A 42 19.68 0.70 18.58
N THR A 43 19.46 2.01 18.48
CA THR A 43 20.02 3.01 19.39
C THR A 43 18.89 3.82 20.01
N ALA A 44 19.02 4.14 21.29
CA ALA A 44 18.14 5.07 21.99
C ALA A 44 18.98 6.20 22.58
N ILE A 45 18.59 7.44 22.31
CA ILE A 45 19.29 8.65 22.75
C ILE A 45 18.28 9.63 23.32
N MET A 46 18.62 10.27 24.44
CA MET A 46 17.87 11.38 25.02
C MET A 46 18.77 12.61 25.13
N SER A 47 18.31 13.75 24.64
CA SER A 47 19.04 15.01 24.75
C SER A 47 19.19 15.44 26.20
N SER A 48 20.32 16.07 26.54
CA SER A 48 20.49 16.71 27.86
C SER A 48 19.71 18.02 28.00
N ARG A 49 19.38 18.67 26.87
CA ARG A 49 18.59 19.91 26.82
C ARG A 49 17.11 19.60 26.61
N LYS A 50 16.25 20.35 27.29
CA LYS A 50 14.82 20.40 26.98
C LYS A 50 14.61 21.14 25.65
N SER A 51 13.66 20.66 24.86
CA SER A 51 13.20 21.31 23.64
C SER A 51 12.18 22.40 23.99
N ASP A 52 12.12 23.44 23.16
CA ASP A 52 11.09 24.49 23.26
C ASP A 52 9.75 24.04 22.62
N MET A 53 9.67 22.80 22.14
CA MET A 53 8.47 22.24 21.52
C MET A 53 7.33 22.05 22.53
N ASP A 54 6.11 22.28 22.07
CA ASP A 54 4.91 22.20 22.89
C ASP A 54 4.40 20.76 23.07
N PHE A 55 5.07 19.78 22.49
CA PHE A 55 4.69 18.36 22.53
C PHE A 55 5.89 17.49 22.88
N PHE A 56 5.62 16.25 23.30
CA PHE A 56 6.66 15.27 23.60
C PHE A 56 7.49 14.93 22.33
N PRO A 57 8.78 15.32 22.27
CA PRO A 57 9.56 15.24 21.06
C PRO A 57 10.25 13.87 20.93
N LEU A 58 9.47 12.86 20.53
CA LEU A 58 9.97 11.53 20.15
C LEU A 58 10.07 11.40 18.62
N SER A 59 11.26 11.05 18.14
CA SER A 59 11.54 10.66 16.75
C SER A 59 11.92 9.17 16.71
N VAL A 60 11.19 8.41 15.90
CA VAL A 60 11.50 7.01 15.60
C VAL A 60 11.80 6.88 14.12
N GLU A 61 13.03 6.47 13.83
CA GLU A 61 13.55 6.36 12.48
C GLU A 61 13.94 4.91 12.20
N PHE A 62 13.22 4.27 11.27
CA PHE A 62 13.68 3.05 10.63
C PHE A 62 14.45 3.42 9.37
N GLN A 63 15.68 2.91 9.22
CA GLN A 63 16.52 3.27 8.07
C GLN A 63 16.34 2.30 6.92
N GLU A 64 16.22 2.82 5.70
CA GLU A 64 16.38 2.02 4.49
C GLU A 64 17.87 1.72 4.27
N LYS A 65 18.23 0.42 4.19
CA LYS A 65 19.58 -0.05 3.88
C LYS A 65 19.50 -1.19 2.88
N LEU A 66 19.66 -0.88 1.59
CA LEU A 66 19.64 -1.93 0.55
C LEU A 66 20.76 -2.94 0.75
N SER A 67 21.90 -2.51 1.33
CA SER A 67 23.00 -3.39 1.70
C SER A 67 22.61 -4.46 2.71
N ALA A 68 21.60 -4.22 3.57
CA ALA A 68 21.12 -5.21 4.52
C ALA A 68 20.45 -6.40 3.83
N ALA A 69 19.86 -6.16 2.65
CA ALA A 69 19.31 -7.20 1.76
C ALA A 69 20.30 -7.60 0.64
N GLY A 70 21.56 -7.14 0.69
CA GLY A 70 22.55 -7.41 -0.36
C GLY A 70 22.22 -6.81 -1.74
N LYS A 71 21.36 -5.78 -1.79
CA LYS A 71 20.77 -5.24 -3.01
C LYS A 71 21.40 -3.93 -3.47
N ILE A 72 21.38 -3.69 -4.78
CA ILE A 72 21.67 -2.39 -5.41
C ILE A 72 20.44 -2.02 -6.26
N LYS A 73 19.92 -0.80 -6.08
CA LYS A 73 18.78 -0.29 -6.86
C LYS A 73 18.98 -0.43 -8.37
N GLY A 74 17.87 -0.67 -9.07
CA GLY A 74 17.82 -0.85 -10.51
C GLY A 74 18.32 0.37 -11.28
N SER A 75 18.66 0.18 -12.56
CA SER A 75 19.24 1.23 -13.43
C SER A 75 18.34 2.45 -13.64
N ARG A 76 17.02 2.31 -13.39
CA ARG A 76 16.03 3.39 -13.46
C ARG A 76 16.13 4.37 -12.27
N PHE A 77 16.76 3.95 -11.18
CA PHE A 77 16.85 4.72 -9.94
C PHE A 77 18.28 5.17 -9.67
N MET A 78 18.41 6.19 -8.82
CA MET A 78 19.71 6.55 -8.25
C MET A 78 20.21 5.35 -7.41
N LYS A 79 21.44 4.90 -7.64
CA LYS A 79 22.08 3.79 -6.91
C LYS A 79 22.54 4.19 -5.51
N ARG A 80 21.63 4.80 -4.75
CA ARG A 80 21.78 5.27 -3.36
C ARG A 80 20.39 5.39 -2.75
N GLU A 81 20.27 5.13 -1.46
CA GLU A 81 19.03 5.38 -0.72
C GLU A 81 18.67 6.86 -0.77
N GLY A 82 17.39 7.14 -1.02
CA GLY A 82 16.86 8.47 -1.25
C GLY A 82 15.82 8.86 -0.20
N ARG A 83 14.67 9.37 -0.66
CA ARG A 83 13.50 9.52 0.19
C ARG A 83 13.09 8.13 0.72
N PRO A 84 12.72 8.00 2.01
CA PRO A 84 12.21 6.74 2.56
C PRO A 84 11.04 6.19 1.75
N SER A 85 11.03 4.87 1.51
CA SER A 85 9.88 4.16 0.94
C SER A 85 8.69 4.18 1.89
N ASP A 86 7.50 3.89 1.37
CA ASP A 86 6.29 3.84 2.19
C ASP A 86 6.41 2.74 3.26
N TRP A 87 6.95 1.56 2.92
CA TRP A 87 7.20 0.49 3.88
C TRP A 87 8.10 0.95 5.04
N VAL A 88 9.18 1.68 4.76
CA VAL A 88 10.08 2.24 5.80
C VAL A 88 9.34 3.22 6.70
N VAL A 89 8.52 4.10 6.12
CA VAL A 89 7.70 5.05 6.88
C VAL A 89 6.69 4.32 7.76
N LEU A 90 6.03 3.29 7.25
CA LEU A 90 5.05 2.48 7.97
C LEU A 90 5.70 1.70 9.11
N THR A 91 6.81 1.03 8.87
CA THR A 91 7.59 0.32 9.91
C THR A 91 8.01 1.27 11.04
N GLY A 92 8.54 2.45 10.71
CA GLY A 92 8.87 3.46 11.72
C GLY A 92 7.65 3.94 12.51
N ARG A 93 6.47 4.02 11.88
CA ARG A 93 5.22 4.40 12.55
C ARG A 93 4.67 3.30 13.45
N VAL A 94 4.70 2.04 13.03
CA VAL A 94 4.31 0.88 13.85
C VAL A 94 5.11 0.87 15.15
N ILE A 95 6.42 1.10 15.07
CA ILE A 95 7.30 1.16 16.25
C ILE A 95 6.98 2.38 17.11
N ASP A 96 6.87 3.59 16.51
CA ASP A 96 6.50 4.82 17.22
C ASP A 96 5.19 4.66 18.01
N ARG A 97 4.13 4.20 17.33
CA ARG A 97 2.80 3.94 17.92
C ARG A 97 2.86 2.93 19.07
N SER A 98 3.77 1.96 19.00
CA SER A 98 3.96 0.95 20.05
C SER A 98 4.66 1.50 21.29
N ILE A 99 5.70 2.32 21.12
CA ILE A 99 6.55 2.75 22.25
C ILE A 99 6.11 4.09 22.85
N ARG A 100 5.48 4.98 22.06
CA ARG A 100 5.12 6.34 22.46
C ARG A 100 4.22 6.41 23.70
N PRO A 101 3.15 5.60 23.83
CA PRO A 101 2.23 5.68 24.97
C PRO A 101 2.86 5.33 26.32
N LEU A 102 4.05 4.73 26.29
CA LEU A 102 4.78 4.28 27.48
C LEU A 102 5.80 5.32 27.97
N PHE A 103 5.96 6.44 27.27
CA PHE A 103 6.69 7.59 27.78
C PHE A 103 5.77 8.50 28.59
N ASP A 104 6.37 9.26 29.50
CA ASP A 104 5.69 10.38 30.14
C ASP A 104 5.53 11.52 29.12
N ASP A 105 4.28 11.87 28.81
CA ASP A 105 3.95 12.90 27.81
C ASP A 105 4.34 14.33 28.24
N THR A 106 4.71 14.51 29.51
CA THR A 106 5.23 15.77 30.06
C THR A 106 6.71 15.98 29.72
N MET A 107 7.44 14.94 29.33
CA MET A 107 8.85 15.07 28.96
C MET A 107 9.04 16.02 27.78
N ARG A 108 10.09 16.84 27.85
CA ARG A 108 10.48 17.79 26.80
C ARG A 108 11.89 17.57 26.26
N ASN A 109 12.62 16.60 26.79
CA ASN A 109 13.87 16.16 26.20
C ASN A 109 13.57 15.45 24.87
N GLU A 110 14.36 15.77 23.85
CA GLU A 110 14.27 15.09 22.56
C GLU A 110 14.76 13.66 22.72
N ILE A 111 13.92 12.72 22.33
CA ILE A 111 14.26 11.30 22.33
C ILE A 111 14.30 10.83 20.89
N GLN A 112 15.41 10.21 20.52
CA GLN A 112 15.59 9.61 19.21
C GLN A 112 15.86 8.12 19.35
N VAL A 113 15.06 7.32 18.65
CA VAL A 113 15.22 5.89 18.53
C VAL A 113 15.49 5.55 17.06
N ILE A 114 16.69 5.05 16.76
CA ILE A 114 17.12 4.73 15.39
C ILE A 114 17.27 3.22 15.24
N LEU A 115 16.58 2.67 14.24
CA LEU A 115 16.57 1.26 13.89
C LEU A 115 17.29 1.12 12.55
N THR A 116 18.43 0.45 12.56
CA THR A 116 19.26 0.24 11.38
C THR A 116 19.30 -1.25 11.07
N PRO A 117 18.67 -1.71 9.96
CA PRO A 117 18.84 -3.07 9.52
C PRO A 117 20.29 -3.29 9.05
N LEU A 118 20.93 -4.33 9.59
CA LEU A 118 22.28 -4.75 9.24
C LEU A 118 22.26 -5.97 8.31
N SER A 119 21.26 -6.83 8.45
CA SER A 119 21.02 -8.04 7.66
C SER A 119 19.53 -8.33 7.65
N ILE A 120 18.99 -8.72 6.49
CA ILE A 120 17.59 -9.17 6.33
C ILE A 120 17.63 -10.46 5.54
N ASP A 121 17.01 -11.50 6.09
CA ASP A 121 17.06 -12.86 5.52
C ASP A 121 15.79 -13.28 4.75
N GLY A 122 14.77 -12.43 4.73
CA GLY A 122 13.48 -12.69 4.06
C GLY A 122 12.63 -13.78 4.73
N THR A 123 13.07 -14.30 5.89
CA THR A 123 12.35 -15.34 6.61
C THR A 123 11.69 -14.82 7.89
N ALA A 124 12.22 -13.73 8.46
CA ALA A 124 11.76 -13.13 9.69
C ALA A 124 11.17 -11.73 9.43
N GLU A 125 10.01 -11.46 10.02
CA GLU A 125 9.36 -10.17 9.85
C GLU A 125 10.14 -9.05 10.56
N THR A 126 10.63 -8.10 9.77
CA THR A 126 11.55 -7.04 10.20
C THR A 126 10.89 -6.07 11.17
N GLN A 127 9.57 -5.84 11.06
CA GLN A 127 8.83 -4.97 11.97
C GLN A 127 8.86 -5.45 13.42
N ALA A 128 8.61 -6.75 13.65
CA ALA A 128 8.60 -7.34 14.98
C ALA A 128 9.99 -7.30 15.62
N VAL A 129 11.03 -7.72 14.89
CA VAL A 129 12.43 -7.69 15.35
C VAL A 129 12.87 -6.27 15.70
N SER A 130 12.46 -5.29 14.89
CA SER A 130 12.78 -3.88 15.12
C SER A 130 12.08 -3.32 16.36
N LEU A 131 10.83 -3.68 16.59
CA LEU A 131 10.11 -3.30 17.80
C LEU A 131 10.77 -3.88 19.06
N ILE A 132 11.18 -5.15 19.01
CA ILE A 132 11.92 -5.82 20.10
C ILE A 132 13.25 -5.10 20.36
N ALA A 133 13.98 -4.71 19.31
CA ALA A 133 15.23 -3.96 19.43
C ALA A 133 15.02 -2.58 20.06
N ALA A 134 13.99 -1.84 19.65
CA ALA A 134 13.63 -0.56 20.26
C ALA A 134 13.28 -0.71 21.74
N SER A 135 12.41 -1.68 22.07
CA SER A 135 12.00 -2.03 23.43
C SER A 135 13.20 -2.41 24.32
N THR A 136 14.14 -3.17 23.78
CA THR A 136 15.38 -3.55 24.46
C THR A 136 16.27 -2.35 24.75
N ALA A 137 16.56 -1.53 23.73
CA ALA A 137 17.39 -0.35 23.87
C ALA A 137 16.83 0.63 24.91
N LEU A 138 15.53 0.90 24.87
CA LEU A 138 14.86 1.76 25.84
C LEU A 138 14.88 1.16 27.25
N SER A 139 14.62 -0.14 27.38
CA SER A 139 14.60 -0.82 28.68
C SER A 139 15.94 -0.72 29.41
N MET A 140 17.05 -0.92 28.71
CA MET A 140 18.39 -0.88 29.29
C MET A 140 19.00 0.52 29.40
N SER A 141 18.45 1.51 28.68
CA SER A 141 18.89 2.91 28.77
C SER A 141 18.51 3.55 30.10
N ASN A 142 19.09 4.72 30.37
CA ASN A 142 18.66 5.61 31.45
C ASN A 142 17.43 6.46 31.11
N ILE A 143 16.77 6.23 29.97
CA ILE A 143 15.60 7.01 29.53
C ILE A 143 14.35 6.49 30.26
N PRO A 144 13.54 7.37 30.90
CA PRO A 144 12.26 6.99 31.50
C PRO A 144 11.29 6.44 30.47
N TRP A 145 10.89 5.18 30.63
CA TRP A 145 9.98 4.48 29.72
C TRP A 145 9.35 3.28 30.43
N ASN A 146 8.02 3.17 30.36
CA ASN A 146 7.20 2.22 31.13
C ASN A 146 7.00 0.86 30.43
N GLY A 147 7.99 0.42 29.63
CA GLY A 147 8.01 -0.93 29.07
C GLY A 147 8.65 -1.97 30.02
N PRO A 148 9.14 -3.12 29.51
CA PRO A 148 9.18 -3.51 28.10
C PRO A 148 7.85 -3.99 27.55
N ILE A 149 7.73 -3.91 26.23
CA ILE A 149 6.70 -4.59 25.44
C ILE A 149 7.35 -5.51 24.41
N GLY A 150 6.61 -6.54 24.00
CA GLY A 150 6.96 -7.39 22.86
C GLY A 150 6.25 -6.93 21.58
N GLY A 151 6.64 -7.53 20.46
CA GLY A 151 5.94 -7.41 19.19
C GLY A 151 6.06 -8.69 18.39
N ALA A 152 5.02 -9.05 17.64
CA ALA A 152 4.97 -10.24 16.82
C ALA A 152 4.18 -9.98 15.54
N VAL A 153 4.38 -10.84 14.54
CA VAL A 153 3.49 -10.96 13.39
C VAL A 153 2.81 -12.30 13.40
N ILE A 154 1.50 -12.29 13.16
CA ILE A 154 0.63 -13.45 13.21
C ILE A 154 0.05 -13.65 11.82
N GLY A 155 0.35 -14.81 11.25
CA GLY A 155 -0.28 -15.30 10.03
C GLY A 155 -1.41 -16.26 10.34
N ARG A 156 -2.24 -16.55 9.34
CA ARG A 156 -3.24 -17.62 9.42
C ARG A 156 -3.36 -18.36 8.10
N LYS A 157 -3.34 -19.69 8.17
CA LYS A 157 -3.52 -20.57 7.01
C LYS A 157 -4.38 -21.77 7.40
N ASP A 158 -5.40 -22.05 6.59
CA ASP A 158 -6.37 -23.13 6.84
C ASP A 158 -6.98 -23.07 8.26
N GLY A 159 -7.21 -21.85 8.76
CA GLY A 159 -7.72 -21.58 10.12
C GLY A 159 -6.70 -21.71 11.25
N ASN A 160 -5.46 -22.12 10.97
CA ASN A 160 -4.41 -22.26 11.98
C ASN A 160 -3.56 -20.99 12.07
N LEU A 161 -3.35 -20.49 13.29
CA LEU A 161 -2.49 -19.34 13.55
C LEU A 161 -1.02 -19.74 13.50
N ILE A 162 -0.20 -18.85 12.94
CA ILE A 162 1.24 -19.04 12.76
C ILE A 162 1.94 -17.82 13.35
N LEU A 163 2.88 -18.06 14.27
CA LEU A 163 3.70 -17.00 14.87
C LEU A 163 4.92 -16.74 13.98
N ASN A 164 5.15 -15.47 13.65
CA ASN A 164 6.23 -14.97 12.80
C ASN A 164 6.37 -15.78 11.50
N PRO A 165 5.31 -15.83 10.68
CA PRO A 165 5.35 -16.50 9.37
C PRO A 165 6.43 -15.89 8.46
N THR A 166 6.87 -16.65 7.47
CA THR A 166 7.68 -16.11 6.36
C THR A 166 6.79 -15.32 5.39
N ASP A 167 7.38 -14.49 4.54
CA ASP A 167 6.66 -13.75 3.49
C ASP A 167 5.85 -14.67 2.58
N GLU A 168 6.38 -15.86 2.26
CA GLU A 168 5.68 -16.89 1.48
C GLU A 168 4.43 -17.40 2.22
N MET A 169 4.54 -17.65 3.52
CA MET A 169 3.41 -18.10 4.33
C MET A 169 2.33 -17.02 4.49
N LEU A 170 2.72 -15.74 4.58
CA LEU A 170 1.78 -14.61 4.60
C LEU A 170 1.02 -14.50 3.26
N LYS A 171 1.72 -14.65 2.13
CA LYS A 171 1.09 -14.63 0.78
C LYS A 171 0.11 -15.77 0.56
N GLU A 172 0.35 -16.92 1.17
CA GLU A 172 -0.56 -18.07 1.13
C GLU A 172 -1.68 -18.03 2.17
N GLY A 173 -1.57 -17.13 3.16
CA GLY A 173 -2.50 -16.99 4.27
C GLY A 173 -3.60 -15.97 4.02
N ASP A 174 -4.50 -15.84 4.99
CA ASP A 174 -5.62 -14.88 4.97
C ASP A 174 -5.53 -13.79 6.06
N LEU A 175 -4.43 -13.77 6.83
CA LEU A 175 -4.16 -12.81 7.89
C LEU A 175 -2.70 -12.37 7.87
N ASP A 176 -2.48 -11.06 7.91
CA ASP A 176 -1.23 -10.40 8.25
C ASP A 176 -1.51 -9.46 9.43
N LEU A 177 -1.13 -9.89 10.64
CA LEU A 177 -1.46 -9.20 11.88
C LEU A 177 -0.21 -8.89 12.69
N VAL A 178 0.12 -7.60 12.81
CA VAL A 178 1.16 -7.10 13.70
C VAL A 178 0.54 -6.72 15.04
N VAL A 179 1.01 -7.34 16.12
CA VAL A 179 0.60 -7.01 17.51
C VAL A 179 1.79 -6.52 18.32
N ALA A 180 1.53 -5.55 19.20
CA ALA A 180 2.49 -5.07 20.19
C ALA A 180 1.82 -4.86 21.55
N GLY A 181 2.53 -5.25 22.62
CA GLY A 181 2.04 -5.11 24.00
C GLY A 181 2.61 -6.15 24.96
N SER A 182 1.76 -6.58 25.89
CA SER A 182 1.98 -7.71 26.80
C SER A 182 0.88 -8.76 26.63
N PRO A 183 0.98 -9.95 27.26
CA PRO A 183 -0.09 -10.94 27.23
C PRO A 183 -1.46 -10.41 27.70
N GLU A 184 -1.46 -9.49 28.66
CA GLU A 184 -2.67 -8.95 29.27
C GLU A 184 -3.15 -7.64 28.62
N LYS A 185 -2.28 -6.94 27.89
CA LYS A 185 -2.57 -5.60 27.37
C LYS A 185 -2.12 -5.42 25.93
N LEU A 186 -3.06 -5.05 25.07
CA LEU A 186 -2.80 -4.65 23.69
C LEU A 186 -2.43 -3.16 23.63
N VAL A 187 -1.27 -2.82 23.07
CA VAL A 187 -0.81 -1.43 22.93
C VAL A 187 -1.00 -0.93 21.51
N MET A 188 -0.66 -1.74 20.52
CA MET A 188 -0.79 -1.37 19.11
C MET A 188 -1.14 -2.62 18.31
N VAL A 189 -2.06 -2.44 17.37
CA VAL A 189 -2.31 -3.43 16.30
C VAL A 189 -2.31 -2.73 14.95
N GLU A 190 -1.76 -3.43 13.96
CA GLU A 190 -1.89 -3.10 12.55
C GLU A 190 -2.04 -4.40 11.77
N ALA A 191 -3.10 -4.50 10.97
CA ALA A 191 -3.43 -5.77 10.33
C ALA A 191 -4.23 -5.63 9.04
N GLY A 192 -4.08 -6.64 8.18
CA GLY A 192 -4.84 -6.87 6.95
C GLY A 192 -5.29 -8.31 6.87
N SER A 193 -6.46 -8.54 6.27
CA SER A 193 -7.03 -9.88 6.15
C SER A 193 -7.99 -10.02 4.97
N THR A 194 -8.15 -11.25 4.50
CA THR A 194 -9.10 -11.61 3.43
C THR A 194 -10.46 -11.97 4.02
N GLU A 195 -11.12 -11.00 4.67
CA GLU A 195 -12.45 -11.14 5.30
C GLU A 195 -12.53 -12.22 6.40
N ILE A 196 -11.98 -11.91 7.57
CA ILE A 196 -12.00 -12.81 8.74
C ILE A 196 -13.13 -12.42 9.69
N VAL A 197 -13.86 -13.39 10.23
CA VAL A 197 -14.93 -13.17 11.20
C VAL A 197 -14.39 -12.41 12.43
N ASP A 198 -15.08 -11.36 12.87
CA ASP A 198 -14.65 -10.46 13.95
C ASP A 198 -14.16 -11.19 15.21
N THR A 199 -14.84 -12.26 15.64
CA THR A 199 -14.46 -13.03 16.84
C THR A 199 -13.15 -13.80 16.65
N GLU A 200 -12.96 -14.44 15.48
CA GLU A 200 -11.72 -15.15 15.16
C GLU A 200 -10.54 -14.17 15.05
N PHE A 201 -10.80 -12.96 14.57
CA PHE A 201 -9.80 -11.90 14.50
C PHE A 201 -9.35 -11.46 15.90
N VAL A 202 -10.29 -11.29 16.84
CA VAL A 202 -9.98 -10.98 18.24
C VAL A 202 -9.20 -12.12 18.90
N ASP A 203 -9.56 -13.37 18.64
CA ASP A 203 -8.85 -14.53 19.15
C ASP A 203 -7.41 -14.60 18.62
N ALA A 204 -7.18 -14.24 17.35
CA ALA A 204 -5.84 -14.13 16.78
C ALA A 204 -4.99 -13.04 17.48
N MET A 205 -5.58 -11.88 17.78
CA MET A 205 -4.88 -10.83 18.54
C MET A 205 -4.51 -11.29 19.95
N LYS A 206 -5.44 -11.92 20.66
CA LYS A 206 -5.20 -12.47 22.01
C LYS A 206 -4.07 -13.48 22.01
N TRP A 207 -4.13 -14.43 21.08
CA TRP A 207 -3.10 -15.45 20.95
C TRP A 207 -1.73 -14.82 20.63
N GLY A 208 -1.66 -13.90 19.68
CA GLY A 208 -0.42 -13.21 19.34
C GLY A 208 0.20 -12.45 20.50
N CYS A 209 -0.61 -11.78 21.33
CA CYS A 209 -0.13 -11.12 22.55
C CYS A 209 0.36 -12.11 23.62
N ALA A 210 -0.31 -13.26 23.79
CA ALA A 210 0.12 -14.29 24.72
C ALA A 210 1.51 -14.85 24.36
N GLU A 211 1.79 -14.99 23.06
CA GLU A 211 3.08 -15.45 22.53
C GLU A 211 4.23 -14.44 22.73
N LEU A 212 3.98 -13.24 23.27
CA LEU A 212 5.03 -12.25 23.55
C LEU A 212 5.80 -12.52 24.84
N GLN A 213 5.31 -13.40 25.72
CA GLN A 213 5.91 -13.63 27.03
C GLN A 213 7.41 -14.00 26.98
N PRO A 214 7.88 -14.93 26.12
CA PRO A 214 9.31 -15.28 26.07
C PRO A 214 10.21 -14.09 25.68
N VAL A 215 9.71 -13.19 24.83
CA VAL A 215 10.43 -11.99 24.39
C VAL A 215 10.53 -10.99 25.53
N ILE A 216 9.42 -10.76 26.24
CA ILE A 216 9.38 -9.83 27.38
C ILE A 216 10.31 -10.31 28.50
N ASP A 217 10.33 -11.61 28.78
CA ASP A 217 11.23 -12.20 29.78
C ASP A 217 12.71 -12.05 29.37
N LEU A 218 13.03 -12.22 28.09
CA LEU A 218 14.37 -11.98 27.58
C LEU A 218 14.80 -10.51 27.78
N ILE A 219 13.93 -9.55 27.45
CA ILE A 219 14.24 -8.11 27.61
C ILE A 219 14.40 -7.75 29.09
N LYS A 220 13.51 -8.25 29.96
CA LYS A 220 13.61 -8.05 31.42
C LYS A 220 14.90 -8.62 31.98
N LYS A 221 15.35 -9.78 31.48
CA LYS A 221 16.64 -10.36 31.86
C LYS A 221 17.79 -9.42 31.51
N VAL A 222 17.85 -8.93 30.27
CA VAL A 222 18.86 -7.94 29.83
C VAL A 222 18.82 -6.69 30.73
N GLN A 223 17.64 -6.14 30.96
CA GLN A 223 17.46 -4.96 31.82
C GLN A 223 17.95 -5.22 33.26
N SER A 224 17.69 -6.39 33.83
CA SER A 224 18.12 -6.71 35.20
C SER A 224 19.64 -6.85 35.35
N GLU A 225 20.33 -7.29 34.29
CA GLU A 225 21.77 -7.56 34.32
C GLU A 225 22.62 -6.33 33.96
N ILE A 226 22.12 -5.46 33.07
CA ILE A 226 22.89 -4.34 32.52
C ILE A 226 22.11 -3.02 32.40
N GLY A 227 20.87 -2.96 32.87
CA GLY A 227 20.05 -1.76 32.78
C GLY A 227 20.62 -0.61 33.60
N GLN A 228 20.54 0.60 33.03
CA GLN A 228 20.94 1.82 33.71
C GLN A 228 19.80 2.35 34.60
N GLU A 229 20.17 3.07 35.65
CA GLU A 229 19.20 3.80 36.47
C GLU A 229 18.48 4.86 35.63
N LYS A 230 17.15 4.91 35.75
CA LYS A 230 16.32 5.85 34.99
C LYS A 230 16.57 7.27 35.48
N VAL A 231 16.97 8.14 34.57
CA VAL A 231 17.13 9.58 34.82
C VAL A 231 15.83 10.25 34.42
N TYR A 232 14.96 10.45 35.40
CA TYR A 232 13.83 11.34 35.23
C TYR A 232 14.38 12.77 35.08
N PRO A 233 14.20 13.43 33.91
CA PRO A 233 14.40 14.87 33.85
C PRO A 233 13.57 15.44 35.00
N SER A 234 14.17 16.30 35.83
CA SER A 234 13.52 16.78 37.04
C SER A 234 12.07 17.17 36.73
N ALA A 235 11.12 16.43 37.29
CA ALA A 235 9.69 16.73 37.17
C ALA A 235 9.53 18.15 37.66
N ASP A 236 9.28 19.09 36.75
CA ASP A 236 8.95 20.48 37.05
C ASP A 236 9.61 21.08 38.30
N ALA A 237 10.94 20.96 38.39
CA ALA A 237 11.70 21.95 39.16
C ALA A 237 11.80 23.27 38.38
N ASP A 238 11.40 23.28 37.09
CA ASP A 238 11.41 24.43 36.19
C ASP A 238 10.01 24.94 35.79
N GLU A 239 8.91 24.21 36.07
CA GLU A 239 7.60 24.85 36.03
C GLU A 239 7.50 25.63 37.35
N ALA A 240 7.68 26.96 37.27
CA ALA A 240 7.58 27.81 38.45
C ALA A 240 6.31 27.41 39.22
N THR A 241 6.40 27.21 40.54
CA THR A 241 5.29 26.73 41.38
C THR A 241 3.99 27.46 41.07
N ASP A 242 4.10 28.74 40.72
CA ASP A 242 3.00 29.61 40.31
C ASP A 242 2.26 29.16 39.04
N VAL A 243 2.93 28.58 38.03
CA VAL A 243 2.31 28.04 36.81
C VAL A 243 1.52 26.76 37.12
N ALA A 244 2.09 25.86 37.93
CA ALA A 244 1.39 24.64 38.35
C ALA A 244 0.15 24.97 39.20
N ASP A 245 0.26 25.94 40.10
CA ASP A 245 -0.87 26.45 40.88
C ASP A 245 -1.90 27.16 40.00
N ALA A 246 -1.46 27.93 39.00
CA ALA A 246 -2.35 28.55 38.01
C ALA A 246 -3.11 27.50 37.18
N LYS A 247 -2.47 26.39 36.76
CA LYS A 247 -3.16 25.28 36.09
C LYS A 247 -4.21 24.63 36.97
N LYS A 248 -3.91 24.35 38.25
CA LYS A 248 -4.90 23.80 39.19
C LYS A 248 -6.09 24.75 39.39
N LYS A 249 -5.83 26.06 39.49
CA LYS A 249 -6.89 27.08 39.53
C LYS A 249 -7.71 27.10 38.24
N ALA A 250 -7.06 26.96 37.07
CA ALA A 250 -7.74 26.86 35.79
C ALA A 250 -8.64 25.64 35.72
N GLU A 251 -8.14 24.45 36.10
CA GLU A 251 -8.91 23.20 36.17
C GLU A 251 -10.13 23.32 37.08
N ALA A 252 -9.96 23.89 38.29
CA ALA A 252 -11.05 24.11 39.22
C ALA A 252 -12.11 25.07 38.67
N PHE A 253 -11.68 26.15 38.02
CA PHE A 253 -12.59 27.09 37.38
C PHE A 253 -13.34 26.44 36.22
N LEU A 254 -12.64 25.76 35.32
CA LEU A 254 -13.22 25.02 34.19
C LEU A 254 -14.28 24.03 34.65
N ALA A 255 -14.00 23.24 35.69
CA ALA A 255 -14.96 22.32 36.28
C ALA A 255 -16.21 23.04 36.80
N SER A 256 -16.06 24.25 37.36
CA SER A 256 -17.18 25.05 37.88
C SER A 256 -18.07 25.64 36.79
N VAL A 257 -17.52 25.92 35.60
CA VAL A 257 -18.25 26.51 34.47
C VAL A 257 -18.61 25.49 33.38
N ALA A 258 -18.23 24.22 33.54
CA ALA A 258 -18.41 23.16 32.55
C ALA A 258 -19.87 23.03 32.09
N ASP A 259 -20.83 23.02 33.03
CA ASP A 259 -22.26 22.95 32.71
C ASP A 259 -22.77 24.15 31.92
N THR A 260 -22.18 25.34 32.13
CA THR A 260 -22.64 26.61 31.53
C THR A 260 -21.87 27.04 30.29
N MET A 261 -20.70 26.44 30.02
CA MET A 261 -19.84 26.82 28.88
C MET A 261 -19.49 25.67 27.95
N ILE A 262 -19.41 24.43 28.45
CA ILE A 262 -19.11 23.24 27.63
C ILE A 262 -20.43 22.56 27.24
N PHE A 263 -21.29 22.29 28.24
CA PHE A 263 -22.51 21.49 28.11
C PHE A 263 -23.81 22.31 28.14
N ASP A 264 -23.72 23.62 27.94
CA ASP A 264 -24.87 24.53 27.86
C ASP A 264 -25.76 24.26 26.65
N SER A 265 -25.14 23.78 25.57
CA SER A 265 -25.81 23.38 24.34
C SER A 265 -25.05 22.22 23.69
N VAL A 266 -25.76 21.49 22.84
CA VAL A 266 -25.15 20.54 21.91
C VAL A 266 -24.20 21.29 20.96
N LYS A 267 -22.98 20.77 20.75
CA LYS A 267 -22.02 21.28 19.76
C LYS A 267 -21.80 20.21 18.69
N THR A 268 -22.38 20.42 17.51
CA THR A 268 -22.30 19.44 16.42
C THR A 268 -21.10 19.71 15.51
N GLY A 269 -20.79 20.99 15.27
CA GLY A 269 -19.79 21.41 14.31
C GLY A 269 -18.45 21.84 14.93
N ARG A 270 -17.34 21.62 14.21
CA ARG A 270 -15.98 22.07 14.62
C ARG A 270 -15.91 23.57 14.91
N LYS A 271 -16.62 24.41 14.14
CA LYS A 271 -16.65 25.87 14.36
C LYS A 271 -17.23 26.25 15.72
N GLU A 272 -18.32 25.61 16.12
CA GLU A 272 -18.94 25.82 17.43
C GLU A 272 -18.00 25.40 18.56
N ARG A 273 -17.28 24.29 18.38
CA ARG A 273 -16.28 23.81 19.35
C ARG A 273 -15.08 24.74 19.46
N VAL A 274 -14.55 25.25 18.36
CA VAL A 274 -13.45 26.23 18.39
C VAL A 274 -13.88 27.50 19.12
N ALA A 275 -15.07 28.03 18.81
CA ALA A 275 -15.62 29.18 19.51
C ALA A 275 -15.81 28.92 21.02
N MET A 276 -16.31 27.73 21.38
CA MET A 276 -16.44 27.29 22.78
C MET A 276 -15.09 27.27 23.50
N VAL A 277 -14.07 26.64 22.91
CA VAL A 277 -12.71 26.59 23.50
C VAL A 277 -12.13 27.99 23.66
N SER A 278 -12.27 28.87 22.66
CA SER A 278 -11.81 30.27 22.76
C SER A 278 -12.53 31.04 23.86
N ALA A 279 -13.85 30.92 23.98
CA ALA A 279 -14.61 31.58 25.04
C ALA A 279 -14.21 31.08 26.43
N ILE A 280 -13.94 29.78 26.56
CA ILE A 280 -13.43 29.16 27.78
C ILE A 280 -12.03 29.68 28.13
N GLU A 281 -11.15 29.79 27.14
CA GLU A 281 -9.80 30.34 27.31
C GLU A 281 -9.85 31.78 27.82
N GLU A 282 -10.69 32.62 27.21
CA GLU A 282 -10.90 34.01 27.63
C GLU A 282 -11.45 34.11 29.06
N ALA A 283 -12.49 33.33 29.39
CA ALA A 283 -13.09 33.33 30.72
C ALA A 283 -12.12 32.82 31.81
N THR A 284 -11.37 31.77 31.51
CA THR A 284 -10.38 31.20 32.44
C THR A 284 -9.21 32.16 32.62
N SER A 285 -8.77 32.82 31.55
CA SER A 285 -7.73 33.84 31.60
C SER A 285 -8.15 35.02 32.49
N ALA A 286 -9.35 35.56 32.28
CA ALA A 286 -9.91 36.63 33.12
C ALA A 286 -9.99 36.23 34.60
N HIS A 287 -10.48 35.01 34.89
CA HIS A 287 -10.56 34.50 36.25
C HIS A 287 -9.20 34.39 36.95
N LEU A 288 -8.18 33.90 36.25
CA LEU A 288 -6.83 33.78 36.81
C LEU A 288 -6.20 35.16 37.07
N LEU A 289 -6.40 36.12 36.16
CA LEU A 289 -5.94 37.51 36.34
C LEU A 289 -6.63 38.17 37.55
N GLU A 290 -7.94 37.96 37.73
CA GLU A 290 -8.69 38.45 38.91
C GLU A 290 -8.18 37.83 40.22
N GLN A 291 -7.70 36.59 40.19
CA GLN A 291 -7.03 35.94 41.32
C GLN A 291 -5.58 36.41 41.54
N GLY A 292 -5.11 37.39 40.77
CA GLY A 292 -3.76 37.96 40.89
C GLY A 292 -2.65 37.12 40.29
N VAL A 293 -2.96 36.21 39.36
CA VAL A 293 -1.94 35.47 38.59
C VAL A 293 -1.38 36.39 37.50
N GLU A 294 -0.05 36.43 37.33
CA GLU A 294 0.58 37.29 36.31
C GLU A 294 0.24 36.83 34.88
N GLU A 295 0.17 37.78 33.94
CA GLU A 295 -0.28 37.52 32.55
C GLU A 295 0.57 36.46 31.83
N ASP A 296 1.88 36.47 32.02
CA ASP A 296 2.78 35.48 31.40
C ASP A 296 2.57 34.08 31.97
N ILE A 297 2.24 33.98 33.27
CA ILE A 297 1.91 32.72 33.95
C ILE A 297 0.56 32.20 33.44
N VAL A 298 -0.43 33.09 33.24
CA VAL A 298 -1.72 32.73 32.64
C VAL A 298 -1.54 32.16 31.24
N LYS A 299 -0.76 32.82 30.38
CA LYS A 299 -0.46 32.32 29.03
C LYS A 299 0.19 30.93 29.06
N LEU A 300 1.13 30.71 29.97
CA LEU A 300 1.78 29.40 30.14
C LEU A 300 0.80 28.33 30.66
N ALA A 301 -0.04 28.66 31.63
CA ALA A 301 -1.04 27.74 32.18
C ALA A 301 -2.11 27.35 31.16
N LEU A 302 -2.55 28.29 30.32
CA LEU A 302 -3.60 28.09 29.32
C LEU A 302 -3.10 27.69 27.93
N LYS A 303 -1.78 27.58 27.74
CA LYS A 303 -1.15 27.17 26.47
C LYS A 303 -1.76 25.90 25.84
N LYS A 304 -2.36 25.05 26.67
CA LYS A 304 -3.02 23.79 26.28
C LYS A 304 -4.44 23.68 26.84
N VAL A 305 -5.20 24.77 26.84
CA VAL A 305 -6.59 24.80 27.35
C VAL A 305 -7.48 23.71 26.73
N SER A 306 -7.26 23.35 25.45
CA SER A 306 -7.99 22.28 24.78
C SER A 306 -7.85 20.91 25.45
N TYR A 307 -6.70 20.62 26.08
CA TYR A 307 -6.51 19.39 26.86
C TYR A 307 -7.31 19.40 28.15
N LEU A 308 -7.42 20.56 28.81
CA LEU A 308 -8.23 20.72 30.02
C LEU A 308 -9.72 20.56 29.70
N VAL A 309 -10.17 21.16 28.59
CA VAL A 309 -11.54 20.97 28.07
C VAL A 309 -11.80 19.50 27.73
N GLY A 310 -10.87 18.83 27.05
CA GLY A 310 -10.97 17.41 26.72
C GLY A 310 -11.04 16.50 27.96
N ALA A 311 -10.34 16.85 29.04
CA ALA A 311 -10.41 16.14 30.31
C ALA A 311 -11.81 16.25 30.95
N GLU A 312 -12.41 17.44 30.94
CA GLU A 312 -13.76 17.65 31.45
C GLU A 312 -14.82 16.96 30.57
N ILE A 313 -14.63 16.91 29.24
CA ILE A 313 -15.44 16.10 28.33
C ILE A 313 -15.35 14.61 28.66
N THR A 314 -14.14 14.10 28.88
CA THR A 314 -13.93 12.70 29.25
C THR A 314 -14.63 12.38 30.57
N LYS A 315 -14.48 13.23 31.57
CA LYS A 315 -15.17 13.10 32.87
C LYS A 315 -16.68 13.08 32.71
N ARG A 316 -17.23 13.99 31.89
CA ARG A 316 -18.67 14.03 31.63
C ARG A 316 -19.20 12.75 30.99
N ILE A 317 -18.47 12.20 30.02
CA ILE A 317 -18.81 10.92 29.37
C ILE A 317 -18.80 9.78 30.40
N LEU A 318 -17.77 9.72 31.25
CA LEU A 318 -17.65 8.67 32.26
C LEU A 318 -18.75 8.73 33.34
N GLU A 319 -19.17 9.93 33.73
CA GLU A 319 -20.14 10.13 34.82
C GLU A 319 -21.60 10.13 34.37
N LYS A 320 -21.90 10.68 33.19
CA LYS A 320 -23.27 10.95 32.74
C LYS A 320 -23.61 10.36 31.36
N ASP A 321 -22.68 9.63 30.72
CA ASP A 321 -22.83 9.12 29.35
C ASP A 321 -23.20 10.23 28.32
N GLN A 322 -22.84 11.49 28.61
CA GLN A 322 -23.20 12.66 27.81
C GLN A 322 -22.03 13.08 26.91
N ARG A 323 -22.20 12.92 25.60
CA ARG A 323 -21.28 13.43 24.58
C ARG A 323 -21.59 14.89 24.24
N LEU A 324 -20.60 15.60 23.71
CA LEU A 324 -20.69 17.03 23.41
C LEU A 324 -21.71 17.34 22.28
N ASP A 325 -21.84 16.42 21.32
CA ASP A 325 -22.75 16.54 20.19
C ASP A 325 -24.14 15.90 20.44
N GLY A 326 -24.41 15.47 21.67
CA GLY A 326 -25.70 14.92 22.09
C GLY A 326 -25.95 13.47 21.67
N ARG A 327 -25.02 12.83 20.94
CA ARG A 327 -25.15 11.42 20.57
C ARG A 327 -25.04 10.51 21.77
N THR A 328 -25.59 9.31 21.62
CA THR A 328 -25.28 8.20 22.53
C THR A 328 -23.85 7.67 22.30
N LEU A 329 -23.37 6.81 23.20
CA LEU A 329 -22.05 6.18 23.08
C LEU A 329 -21.93 5.25 21.86
N THR A 330 -23.04 4.77 21.31
CA THR A 330 -23.09 3.78 20.22
C THR A 330 -23.48 4.37 18.87
N GLU A 331 -23.79 5.66 18.81
CA GLU A 331 -24.37 6.29 17.63
C GLU A 331 -23.30 6.84 16.67
N VAL A 332 -23.48 6.57 15.38
CA VAL A 332 -22.68 7.10 14.28
C VAL A 332 -23.19 8.50 13.91
N ARG A 333 -22.29 9.42 13.55
CA ARG A 333 -22.71 10.75 13.06
C ARG A 333 -23.52 10.64 11.78
N PRO A 334 -24.36 11.64 11.47
CA PRO A 334 -25.06 11.70 10.19
C PRO A 334 -24.12 11.51 9.00
N LEU A 335 -24.53 10.65 8.07
CA LEU A 335 -23.80 10.44 6.82
C LEU A 335 -24.43 11.27 5.70
N ASN A 336 -23.58 11.85 4.87
CA ASN A 336 -23.95 12.37 3.56
C ASN A 336 -23.03 11.70 2.54
N ILE A 337 -23.62 11.07 1.53
CA ILE A 337 -22.93 10.20 0.59
C ILE A 337 -23.39 10.58 -0.81
N GLU A 338 -22.44 10.90 -1.67
CA GLU A 338 -22.69 11.26 -3.07
C GLU A 338 -21.69 10.52 -3.96
N VAL A 339 -22.12 10.13 -5.16
CA VAL A 339 -21.28 9.55 -6.21
C VAL A 339 -21.37 10.42 -7.47
N ASP A 340 -20.39 10.32 -8.36
CA ASP A 340 -20.36 11.03 -9.66
C ASP A 340 -20.30 12.56 -9.57
N LEU A 341 -19.65 13.09 -8.54
CA LEU A 341 -19.48 14.53 -8.38
C LEU A 341 -18.58 15.15 -9.46
N ILE A 342 -17.62 14.40 -9.97
CA ILE A 342 -16.60 14.91 -10.90
C ILE A 342 -16.81 14.31 -12.30
N PRO A 343 -17.19 15.10 -13.32
CA PRO A 343 -17.64 14.55 -14.61
C PRO A 343 -16.60 13.76 -15.42
N ARG A 344 -15.30 14.06 -15.27
CA ARG A 344 -14.25 13.53 -16.16
C ARG A 344 -13.38 12.43 -15.56
N VAL A 345 -13.58 12.09 -14.30
CA VAL A 345 -12.84 10.98 -13.68
C VAL A 345 -13.57 9.67 -13.92
N HIS A 346 -12.89 8.54 -13.76
CA HIS A 346 -13.51 7.25 -14.06
C HIS A 346 -14.56 6.87 -13.01
N GLY A 347 -14.34 7.25 -11.76
CA GLY A 347 -15.35 7.25 -10.71
C GLY A 347 -15.01 8.28 -9.64
N SER A 348 -16.04 8.79 -8.97
CA SER A 348 -15.88 9.69 -7.83
C SER A 348 -16.93 9.43 -6.77
N ALA A 349 -16.57 9.65 -5.52
CA ALA A 349 -17.50 9.65 -4.42
C ALA A 349 -17.07 10.65 -3.34
N MET A 350 -18.04 11.35 -2.77
CA MET A 350 -17.87 12.09 -1.54
C MET A 350 -18.55 11.29 -0.43
N PHE A 351 -17.79 11.02 0.64
CA PHE A 351 -18.30 10.47 1.88
C PHE A 351 -18.09 11.48 2.99
N MET A 352 -19.17 11.86 3.66
CA MET A 352 -19.15 12.77 4.78
C MET A 352 -19.81 12.12 5.98
N ARG A 353 -19.13 12.14 7.13
CA ARG A 353 -19.61 11.63 8.43
C ARG A 353 -19.42 12.72 9.48
N GLY A 354 -20.53 13.38 9.84
CA GLY A 354 -20.46 14.67 10.53
C GLY A 354 -19.58 15.65 9.75
N ASP A 355 -18.59 16.27 10.41
CA ASP A 355 -17.66 17.21 9.75
C ASP A 355 -16.46 16.53 9.05
N THR A 356 -16.31 15.20 9.13
CA THR A 356 -15.26 14.49 8.41
C THR A 356 -15.74 14.25 6.98
N GLN A 357 -15.13 14.94 6.01
CA GLN A 357 -15.50 14.90 4.60
C GLN A 357 -14.31 14.46 3.75
N VAL A 358 -14.50 13.41 2.94
CA VAL A 358 -13.50 12.90 2.02
C VAL A 358 -14.10 12.80 0.63
N LEU A 359 -13.36 13.29 -0.36
CA LEU A 359 -13.67 13.14 -1.78
C LEU A 359 -12.63 12.20 -2.41
N THR A 360 -13.08 11.05 -2.89
CA THR A 360 -12.21 10.07 -3.55
C THR A 360 -12.49 10.02 -5.04
N THR A 361 -11.42 9.95 -5.83
CA THR A 361 -11.46 9.76 -7.28
C THR A 361 -10.73 8.47 -7.66
N VAL A 362 -11.24 7.80 -8.69
CA VAL A 362 -10.65 6.60 -9.30
C VAL A 362 -10.11 6.95 -10.68
N THR A 363 -8.89 6.49 -10.94
CA THR A 363 -8.27 6.44 -12.27
C THR A 363 -7.91 5.00 -12.58
N LEU A 364 -8.33 4.53 -13.75
CA LEU A 364 -8.04 3.21 -14.29
C LEU A 364 -6.99 3.39 -15.40
N GLY A 365 -5.92 2.61 -15.33
CA GLY A 365 -4.81 2.62 -16.29
C GLY A 365 -4.65 1.29 -17.01
N ALA A 366 -3.78 1.28 -18.00
CA ALA A 366 -3.36 0.05 -18.69
C ALA A 366 -2.66 -0.91 -17.72
N PRO A 367 -2.55 -2.21 -18.05
CA PRO A 367 -1.75 -3.17 -17.27
C PRO A 367 -0.30 -2.68 -17.04
N GLY A 368 0.30 -2.01 -18.02
CA GLY A 368 1.64 -1.43 -17.87
C GLY A 368 1.77 -0.23 -16.92
N ASP A 369 0.67 0.38 -16.48
CA ASP A 369 0.67 1.55 -15.58
C ASP A 369 0.81 1.18 -14.09
N ILE A 370 0.98 -0.11 -13.77
CA ILE A 370 1.24 -0.60 -12.42
C ILE A 370 2.54 -0.01 -11.85
N GLN A 371 2.55 0.21 -10.53
CA GLN A 371 3.70 0.79 -9.85
C GLN A 371 4.79 -0.26 -9.66
N LEU A 372 6.01 0.04 -10.14
CA LEU A 372 7.20 -0.75 -9.84
C LEU A 372 7.71 -0.42 -8.43
N LEU A 373 7.86 -1.45 -7.59
CA LEU A 373 8.50 -1.38 -6.29
C LEU A 373 9.94 -1.89 -6.39
N ASP A 374 10.89 -1.08 -5.93
CA ASP A 374 12.33 -1.40 -5.85
C ASP A 374 12.87 -0.80 -4.56
N ASP A 375 12.51 -1.45 -3.45
CA ASP A 375 12.93 -1.06 -2.11
C ASP A 375 13.73 -2.18 -1.41
N MET A 376 14.00 -2.00 -0.12
CA MET A 376 14.80 -2.95 0.67
C MET A 376 14.12 -4.30 0.86
N MET A 377 12.79 -4.34 0.93
CA MET A 377 12.02 -5.56 1.23
C MET A 377 11.42 -6.17 -0.03
N GLU A 378 11.02 -5.34 -0.99
CA GLU A 378 10.23 -5.78 -2.14
C GLU A 378 10.88 -5.38 -3.47
N ASP A 379 11.00 -6.37 -4.35
CA ASP A 379 11.02 -6.22 -5.80
C ASP A 379 9.67 -6.69 -6.32
N GLY A 380 8.81 -5.75 -6.70
CA GLY A 380 7.41 -6.07 -6.89
C GLY A 380 6.67 -5.14 -7.82
N LEU A 381 5.42 -5.50 -8.07
CA LEU A 381 4.49 -4.73 -8.88
C LEU A 381 3.25 -4.49 -8.04
N LYS A 382 2.82 -3.23 -7.98
CA LYS A 382 1.67 -2.80 -7.21
C LYS A 382 0.57 -2.31 -8.16
N ARG A 383 -0.47 -3.14 -8.29
CA ARG A 383 -1.59 -2.89 -9.20
C ARG A 383 -2.61 -1.90 -8.65
N TYR A 384 -2.84 -1.93 -7.34
CA TYR A 384 -3.73 -1.00 -6.66
C TYR A 384 -2.95 0.01 -5.83
N MET A 385 -3.22 1.29 -6.03
CA MET A 385 -2.53 2.40 -5.37
C MET A 385 -3.56 3.31 -4.72
N HIS A 386 -3.57 3.39 -3.39
CA HIS A 386 -4.45 4.32 -2.68
C HIS A 386 -3.67 5.47 -2.06
N HIS A 387 -3.81 6.64 -2.67
CA HIS A 387 -3.21 7.87 -2.14
C HIS A 387 -4.18 8.62 -1.23
N TYR A 388 -3.66 9.05 -0.09
CA TYR A 388 -4.38 9.92 0.86
C TYR A 388 -3.68 11.28 0.91
N SER A 389 -4.47 12.34 0.80
CA SER A 389 -3.98 13.71 0.84
C SER A 389 -4.80 14.55 1.81
N ASP A 390 -4.11 15.30 2.65
CA ASP A 390 -4.67 16.35 3.50
C ASP A 390 -3.96 17.68 3.24
N ALA A 391 -4.64 18.77 3.59
CA ALA A 391 -4.14 20.12 3.41
C ALA A 391 -4.46 20.98 4.65
N PRO A 392 -3.85 22.16 4.84
CA PRO A 392 -4.14 23.00 5.99
C PRO A 392 -5.64 23.33 6.16
N PHE A 393 -6.36 23.53 5.04
CA PHE A 393 -7.81 23.79 5.07
C PHE A 393 -8.62 22.62 5.63
N THR A 394 -8.13 21.38 5.56
CA THR A 394 -8.77 20.19 6.14
C THR A 394 -9.03 20.36 7.63
N TYR A 395 -8.14 21.08 8.32
CA TYR A 395 -8.20 21.35 9.75
C TYR A 395 -8.66 22.78 10.08
N GLY A 396 -8.90 23.62 9.07
CA GLY A 396 -9.19 25.04 9.22
C GLY A 396 -7.98 25.88 9.60
N GLU A 397 -6.77 25.44 9.24
CA GLU A 397 -5.50 26.06 9.61
C GLU A 397 -4.75 26.59 8.37
N THR A 398 -3.71 27.41 8.59
CA THR A 398 -2.77 27.81 7.54
C THR A 398 -1.48 27.00 7.64
N GLY A 399 -0.86 26.64 6.51
CA GLY A 399 0.38 25.87 6.52
C GLY A 399 1.04 25.77 5.15
N TRP A 400 2.28 25.29 5.13
CA TRP A 400 3.03 25.07 3.90
C TRP A 400 2.58 23.77 3.23
N MET A 401 2.28 23.83 1.92
CA MET A 401 2.06 22.62 1.13
C MET A 401 3.40 21.93 0.87
N ARG A 402 3.54 20.70 1.36
CA ARG A 402 4.72 19.82 1.14
C ARG A 402 4.24 18.48 0.56
N GLY A 403 5.19 17.57 0.31
CA GLY A 403 4.84 16.17 0.04
C GLY A 403 4.08 15.52 1.20
N PRO A 404 3.49 14.34 0.99
CA PRO A 404 2.64 13.69 1.98
C PRO A 404 3.41 13.41 3.27
N SER A 405 2.76 13.68 4.39
CA SER A 405 3.31 13.43 5.73
C SER A 405 3.39 11.93 6.03
N ARG A 406 4.17 11.54 7.05
CA ARG A 406 4.17 10.16 7.56
C ARG A 406 2.75 9.69 7.91
N ARG A 407 1.91 10.59 8.45
CA ARG A 407 0.52 10.29 8.79
C ARG A 407 -0.34 10.05 7.55
N ALA A 408 -0.21 10.89 6.53
CA ALA A 408 -0.93 10.73 5.27
C ALA A 408 -0.61 9.39 4.59
N ILE A 409 0.68 9.02 4.54
CA ILE A 409 1.11 7.70 4.03
C ILE A 409 0.49 6.57 4.85
N GLY A 410 0.51 6.67 6.18
CA GLY A 410 -0.12 5.68 7.08
C GLY A 410 -1.63 5.53 6.89
N HIS A 411 -2.36 6.63 6.72
CA HIS A 411 -3.80 6.58 6.46
C HIS A 411 -4.12 6.02 5.08
N GLY A 412 -3.32 6.37 4.06
CA GLY A 412 -3.44 5.83 2.71
C GLY A 412 -3.26 4.32 2.68
N ALA A 413 -2.18 3.83 3.30
CA ALA A 413 -1.90 2.39 3.40
C ALA A 413 -2.99 1.62 4.16
N LEU A 414 -3.55 2.20 5.24
CA LEU A 414 -4.66 1.57 5.95
C LEU A 414 -5.91 1.43 5.08
N ALA A 415 -6.29 2.49 4.35
CA ALA A 415 -7.43 2.45 3.44
C ALA A 415 -7.18 1.51 2.25
N GLU A 416 -5.94 1.44 1.76
CA GLU A 416 -5.52 0.50 0.74
C GLU A 416 -5.72 -0.94 1.21
N ARG A 417 -5.11 -1.30 2.33
CA ARG A 417 -5.17 -2.62 2.97
C ARG A 417 -6.60 -3.06 3.26
N ALA A 418 -7.49 -2.12 3.60
CA ALA A 418 -8.90 -2.41 3.84
C ALA A 418 -9.66 -2.82 2.58
N VAL A 419 -9.33 -2.24 1.42
CA VAL A 419 -10.11 -2.41 0.18
C VAL A 419 -9.50 -3.45 -0.75
N GLU A 420 -8.17 -3.58 -0.76
CA GLU A 420 -7.42 -4.48 -1.64
C GLU A 420 -7.95 -5.93 -1.65
N PRO A 421 -8.26 -6.57 -0.51
CA PRO A 421 -8.76 -7.95 -0.49
C PRO A 421 -10.11 -8.14 -1.19
N MET A 422 -10.85 -7.05 -1.43
CA MET A 422 -12.15 -7.06 -2.10
C MET A 422 -12.07 -6.65 -3.58
N LEU A 423 -10.87 -6.40 -4.12
CA LEU A 423 -10.69 -6.13 -5.53
C LEU A 423 -10.88 -7.41 -6.37
N PRO A 424 -11.33 -7.27 -7.63
CA PRO A 424 -11.41 -8.40 -8.55
C PRO A 424 -10.02 -8.94 -8.92
N LEU A 425 -10.00 -10.24 -9.23
CA LEU A 425 -8.82 -10.91 -9.78
C LEU A 425 -8.34 -10.19 -11.03
N GLU A 426 -7.02 -10.06 -11.17
CA GLU A 426 -6.38 -9.38 -12.29
C GLU A 426 -6.78 -9.95 -13.64
N ALA A 427 -6.86 -11.28 -13.75
CA ALA A 427 -7.29 -11.95 -14.96
C ALA A 427 -8.70 -11.55 -15.44
N SER A 428 -9.58 -11.15 -14.52
CA SER A 428 -10.95 -10.72 -14.82
C SER A 428 -11.09 -9.21 -15.01
N PHE A 429 -10.17 -8.43 -14.45
CA PHE A 429 -10.21 -6.97 -14.49
C PHE A 429 -8.80 -6.39 -14.60
N PRO A 430 -8.13 -6.50 -15.76
CA PRO A 430 -6.69 -6.27 -15.90
C PRO A 430 -6.31 -4.77 -15.96
N TYR A 431 -6.78 -3.99 -14.99
CA TYR A 431 -6.50 -2.56 -14.88
C TYR A 431 -5.51 -2.28 -13.76
N ALA A 432 -4.60 -1.33 -13.99
CA ALA A 432 -3.98 -0.59 -12.90
C ALA A 432 -5.04 0.32 -12.27
N ILE A 433 -5.14 0.35 -10.94
CA ILE A 433 -6.19 1.08 -10.23
C ILE A 433 -5.53 2.08 -9.29
N ARG A 434 -5.81 3.37 -9.50
CA ARG A 434 -5.36 4.44 -8.60
C ARG A 434 -6.55 5.14 -7.97
N THR A 435 -6.63 5.12 -6.66
CA THR A 435 -7.55 5.93 -5.86
C THR A 435 -6.81 7.11 -5.25
N THR A 436 -7.46 8.27 -5.20
CA THR A 436 -6.93 9.46 -4.51
C THR A 436 -8.01 10.05 -3.64
N SER A 437 -7.82 9.94 -2.34
CA SER A 437 -8.71 10.44 -1.29
C SER A 437 -8.23 11.80 -0.80
N GLU A 438 -8.94 12.85 -1.19
CA GLU A 438 -8.74 14.23 -0.77
C GLU A 438 -9.59 14.51 0.47
N VAL A 439 -8.96 14.82 1.60
CA VAL A 439 -9.69 15.08 2.85
C VAL A 439 -10.03 16.55 2.94
N LEU A 440 -11.31 16.87 2.80
CA LEU A 440 -11.83 18.23 2.73
C LEU A 440 -12.18 18.81 4.11
N GLY A 441 -12.47 17.93 5.07
CA GLY A 441 -12.69 18.27 6.47
C GLY A 441 -12.38 17.08 7.36
N SER A 442 -11.84 17.33 8.56
CA SER A 442 -11.53 16.26 9.51
C SER A 442 -11.99 16.62 10.92
N ASN A 443 -12.82 15.74 11.47
CA ASN A 443 -13.28 15.74 12.85
C ASN A 443 -13.25 14.30 13.39
N GLY A 444 -12.13 13.61 13.18
CA GLY A 444 -11.97 12.21 13.58
C GLY A 444 -12.13 11.24 12.41
N SER A 445 -11.21 10.28 12.37
CA SER A 445 -11.18 9.12 11.46
C SER A 445 -11.42 9.41 9.98
N SER A 446 -10.67 10.38 9.44
CA SER A 446 -10.63 10.62 8.00
C SER A 446 -10.12 9.41 7.19
N SER A 447 -9.28 8.55 7.78
CA SER A 447 -8.85 7.29 7.15
C SER A 447 -10.01 6.34 6.86
N MET A 448 -10.93 6.16 7.81
CA MET A 448 -12.11 5.30 7.60
C MET A 448 -13.11 5.93 6.65
N ALA A 449 -13.24 7.26 6.66
CA ALA A 449 -14.00 7.97 5.62
C ALA A 449 -13.37 7.77 4.23
N SER A 450 -12.03 7.75 4.11
CA SER A 450 -11.34 7.40 2.86
C SER A 450 -11.60 5.96 2.41
N THR A 451 -11.65 4.99 3.33
CA THR A 451 -12.05 3.61 3.00
C THR A 451 -13.45 3.59 2.38
N CYS A 452 -14.44 4.22 3.03
CA CYS A 452 -15.82 4.26 2.51
C CYS A 452 -15.91 4.99 1.16
N ALA A 453 -15.29 6.17 1.04
CA ALA A 453 -15.28 6.95 -0.20
C ALA A 453 -14.56 6.20 -1.34
N SER A 454 -13.46 5.51 -1.04
CA SER A 454 -12.76 4.67 -2.00
C SER A 454 -13.65 3.55 -2.51
N THR A 455 -14.28 2.78 -1.62
CA THR A 455 -15.24 1.73 -2.00
C THR A 455 -16.35 2.26 -2.91
N LEU A 456 -17.00 3.37 -2.53
CA LEU A 456 -18.05 3.99 -3.34
C LEU A 456 -17.53 4.44 -4.71
N SER A 457 -16.37 5.07 -4.76
CA SER A 457 -15.77 5.58 -6.01
C SER A 457 -15.35 4.45 -6.95
N LEU A 458 -14.88 3.31 -6.42
CA LEU A 458 -14.55 2.11 -7.18
C LEU A 458 -15.81 1.48 -7.78
N MET A 459 -16.88 1.38 -6.99
CA MET A 459 -18.19 0.91 -7.48
C MET A 459 -18.74 1.84 -8.57
N ALA A 460 -18.64 3.16 -8.37
CA ALA A 460 -19.06 4.16 -9.35
C ALA A 460 -18.20 4.15 -10.63
N ALA A 461 -16.94 3.71 -10.54
CA ALA A 461 -16.06 3.50 -11.68
C ALA A 461 -16.34 2.22 -12.47
N GLY A 462 -17.22 1.34 -11.95
CA GLY A 462 -17.50 0.03 -12.52
C GLY A 462 -16.44 -1.03 -12.21
N VAL A 463 -15.63 -0.83 -11.16
CA VAL A 463 -14.73 -1.88 -10.67
C VAL A 463 -15.57 -2.95 -9.98
N PRO A 464 -15.56 -4.22 -10.44
CA PRO A 464 -16.39 -5.28 -9.89
C PRO A 464 -15.84 -5.79 -8.55
N LEU A 465 -16.01 -5.00 -7.50
CA LEU A 465 -15.64 -5.39 -6.14
C LEU A 465 -16.39 -6.67 -5.73
N ILE A 466 -15.70 -7.57 -5.03
CA ILE A 466 -16.29 -8.80 -4.48
C ILE A 466 -17.41 -8.43 -3.49
N LYS A 467 -17.10 -7.51 -2.56
CA LYS A 467 -18.05 -6.91 -1.61
C LYS A 467 -17.62 -5.48 -1.25
N PRO A 468 -18.57 -4.59 -0.90
CA PRO A 468 -18.24 -3.27 -0.39
C PRO A 468 -17.61 -3.35 1.02
N VAL A 469 -16.67 -2.44 1.29
CA VAL A 469 -15.97 -2.29 2.57
C VAL A 469 -16.37 -0.98 3.21
N ALA A 470 -16.62 -0.98 4.52
CA ALA A 470 -16.78 0.24 5.32
C ALA A 470 -15.83 0.25 6.50
N GLY A 471 -15.46 1.46 6.91
CA GLY A 471 -14.61 1.70 8.06
C GLY A 471 -15.30 2.50 9.17
N ILE A 472 -14.97 2.19 10.42
CA ILE A 472 -15.38 2.94 11.60
C ILE A 472 -14.21 3.13 12.55
N ALA A 473 -14.19 4.25 13.29
CA ALA A 473 -13.28 4.41 14.41
C ALA A 473 -14.04 4.33 15.73
N MET A 474 -13.48 3.55 16.64
CA MET A 474 -13.93 3.41 18.02
C MET A 474 -13.01 4.21 18.93
N GLY A 475 -13.63 4.95 19.84
CA GLY A 475 -12.97 5.74 20.88
C GLY A 475 -13.01 5.06 22.24
N LEU A 476 -12.23 5.57 23.17
CA LEU A 476 -12.28 5.21 24.57
C LEU A 476 -12.28 6.49 25.41
N ALA A 477 -13.22 6.61 26.34
CA ALA A 477 -13.08 7.50 27.48
C ALA A 477 -12.63 6.63 28.65
N SER A 478 -11.50 6.93 29.27
CA SER A 478 -11.03 6.21 30.45
C SER A 478 -10.41 7.13 31.49
N ASP A 479 -10.53 6.73 32.75
CA ASP A 479 -9.87 7.40 33.85
C ASP A 479 -8.41 6.94 33.97
N LEU A 480 -7.49 7.90 33.88
CA LEU A 480 -6.04 7.68 34.00
C LEU A 480 -5.58 7.60 35.46
N GLU A 481 -6.41 8.02 36.43
CA GLU A 481 -6.08 8.07 37.86
C GLU A 481 -6.35 6.75 38.61
N GLY A 482 -6.59 5.66 37.87
CA GLY A 482 -6.59 4.31 38.45
C GLY A 482 -7.92 3.83 39.04
N THR A 483 -9.05 4.52 38.82
CA THR A 483 -10.38 3.99 39.21
C THR A 483 -10.85 2.83 38.33
N GLY A 484 -10.22 2.64 37.15
CA GLY A 484 -10.55 1.58 36.20
C GLY A 484 -11.85 1.79 35.43
N LYS A 485 -12.48 2.98 35.52
CA LYS A 485 -13.69 3.31 34.75
C LYS A 485 -13.35 3.60 33.30
N TRP A 486 -14.14 3.04 32.40
CA TRP A 486 -14.01 3.27 30.97
C TRP A 486 -15.36 3.16 30.24
N LYS A 487 -15.44 3.80 29.07
CA LYS A 487 -16.58 3.76 28.14
C LYS A 487 -16.07 3.74 26.70
N VAL A 488 -16.56 2.80 25.90
CA VAL A 488 -16.24 2.71 24.47
C VAL A 488 -17.18 3.62 23.67
N LEU A 489 -16.61 4.45 22.80
CA LEU A 489 -17.33 5.40 21.96
C LEU A 489 -17.36 4.90 20.52
N THR A 490 -18.51 4.99 19.87
CA THR A 490 -18.65 4.73 18.44
C THR A 490 -18.52 6.03 17.68
N ASP A 491 -17.74 6.01 16.60
CA ASP A 491 -17.48 7.18 15.74
C ASP A 491 -16.96 8.38 16.55
N LEU A 492 -15.73 8.23 17.05
CA LEU A 492 -15.06 9.20 17.91
C LEU A 492 -14.81 10.54 17.20
N GLN A 493 -14.92 11.63 17.95
CA GLN A 493 -14.57 12.98 17.52
C GLN A 493 -13.19 13.41 18.01
N ASP A 494 -12.62 14.43 17.38
CA ASP A 494 -11.31 14.98 17.75
C ASP A 494 -11.21 15.38 19.24
N VAL A 495 -12.24 16.01 19.79
CA VAL A 495 -12.32 16.42 21.19
C VAL A 495 -12.52 15.27 22.19
N GLU A 496 -12.93 14.10 21.70
CA GLU A 496 -13.12 12.89 22.52
C GLU A 496 -11.83 12.04 22.57
N ASP A 497 -10.82 12.39 21.77
CA ASP A 497 -9.54 11.70 21.67
C ASP A 497 -8.54 12.22 22.73
N GLY A 498 -8.93 12.14 24.01
CA GLY A 498 -8.18 12.64 25.17
C GLY A 498 -6.99 11.76 25.60
N LYS A 499 -6.32 12.11 26.72
CA LYS A 499 -5.16 11.34 27.23
C LYS A 499 -5.51 9.90 27.63
N GLY A 500 -6.73 9.64 28.10
CA GLY A 500 -7.28 8.30 28.36
C GLY A 500 -7.89 7.65 27.12
N GLY A 501 -7.56 8.17 25.94
CA GLY A 501 -8.16 7.84 24.67
C GLY A 501 -7.61 6.59 24.00
N MET A 502 -8.38 6.12 23.03
CA MET A 502 -7.99 5.12 22.05
C MET A 502 -8.58 5.54 20.70
N ASP A 503 -7.86 5.27 19.62
CA ASP A 503 -8.34 5.41 18.25
C ASP A 503 -8.20 4.06 17.53
N PHE A 504 -9.26 3.25 17.63
CA PHE A 504 -9.36 1.91 17.07
C PHE A 504 -10.12 1.96 15.74
N LYS A 505 -9.38 1.93 14.62
CA LYS A 505 -9.92 1.87 13.27
C LYS A 505 -10.18 0.42 12.89
N ILE A 506 -11.41 0.12 12.48
CA ILE A 506 -11.83 -1.21 12.10
C ILE A 506 -12.59 -1.11 10.77
N ALA A 507 -12.09 -1.80 9.76
CA ALA A 507 -12.68 -1.85 8.43
C ALA A 507 -12.99 -3.30 8.01
N GLY A 508 -14.07 -3.45 7.26
CA GLY A 508 -14.52 -4.76 6.82
C GLY A 508 -15.81 -4.71 6.01
N THR A 509 -16.26 -5.89 5.63
CA THR A 509 -17.53 -6.12 4.94
C THR A 509 -18.63 -6.41 5.98
N VAL A 510 -19.79 -6.89 5.50
CA VAL A 510 -20.86 -7.40 6.38
C VAL A 510 -20.49 -8.71 7.09
N ASP A 511 -19.53 -9.45 6.54
CA ASP A 511 -19.18 -10.82 6.94
C ASP A 511 -17.89 -10.91 7.77
N GLY A 512 -16.99 -9.92 7.65
CA GLY A 512 -15.75 -9.93 8.40
C GLY A 512 -14.88 -8.70 8.21
N ILE A 513 -13.71 -8.78 8.83
CA ILE A 513 -12.66 -7.77 8.90
C ILE A 513 -11.73 -7.87 7.69
N THR A 514 -11.37 -6.72 7.13
CA THR A 514 -10.34 -6.62 6.10
C THR A 514 -9.11 -5.84 6.56
N ALA A 515 -9.27 -4.87 7.46
CA ALA A 515 -8.15 -4.17 8.06
C ALA A 515 -8.46 -3.64 9.44
N VAL A 516 -7.44 -3.61 10.29
CA VAL A 516 -7.50 -3.11 11.65
C VAL A 516 -6.27 -2.28 11.94
N GLN A 517 -6.47 -1.14 12.60
CA GLN A 517 -5.38 -0.34 13.13
C GLN A 517 -5.80 0.28 14.46
N MET A 518 -5.00 0.13 15.50
CA MET A 518 -5.31 0.68 16.81
C MET A 518 -4.14 1.44 17.38
N ASP A 519 -4.45 2.63 17.89
CA ASP A 519 -3.56 3.44 18.71
C ASP A 519 -4.20 3.65 20.07
N THR A 520 -3.51 3.27 21.14
CA THR A 520 -3.89 3.68 22.48
C THR A 520 -3.04 4.85 22.95
N LYS A 521 -3.62 5.71 23.79
CA LYS A 521 -2.89 6.73 24.56
C LYS A 521 -2.65 6.29 26.01
N THR A 522 -3.17 5.13 26.39
CA THR A 522 -2.95 4.49 27.68
C THR A 522 -1.70 3.58 27.64
N GLN A 523 -1.37 2.93 28.75
CA GLN A 523 -0.32 1.91 28.80
C GLN A 523 -0.76 0.54 28.22
N GLY A 524 -1.77 0.52 27.34
CA GLY A 524 -2.37 -0.68 26.78
C GLY A 524 -3.82 -0.90 27.23
N LEU A 525 -4.55 -1.67 26.44
CA LEU A 525 -5.97 -1.96 26.61
C LEU A 525 -6.18 -3.39 27.09
N THR A 526 -7.15 -3.58 27.99
CA THR A 526 -7.58 -4.92 28.38
C THR A 526 -8.44 -5.55 27.28
N TRP A 527 -8.52 -6.89 27.29
CA TRP A 527 -9.32 -7.62 26.32
C TRP A 527 -10.82 -7.29 26.38
N ASP A 528 -11.36 -6.97 27.56
CA ASP A 528 -12.76 -6.53 27.70
C ASP A 528 -13.06 -5.27 26.88
N ILE A 529 -12.13 -4.30 26.86
CA ILE A 529 -12.26 -3.06 26.07
C ILE A 529 -12.21 -3.39 24.58
N VAL A 530 -11.28 -4.26 24.17
CA VAL A 530 -11.11 -4.69 22.77
C VAL A 530 -12.37 -5.40 22.28
N GLU A 531 -12.89 -6.36 23.03
CA GLU A 531 -14.11 -7.11 22.68
C GLU A 531 -15.33 -6.20 22.54
N GLN A 532 -15.53 -5.27 23.48
CA GLN A 532 -16.63 -4.32 23.39
C GLN A 532 -16.49 -3.39 22.18
N ALA A 533 -15.26 -2.94 21.86
CA ALA A 533 -15.00 -2.13 20.67
C ALA A 533 -15.35 -2.88 19.39
N PHE A 534 -14.96 -4.16 19.26
CA PHE A 534 -15.33 -4.97 18.11
C PHE A 534 -16.83 -5.19 18.01
N ALA A 535 -17.50 -5.56 19.10
CA ALA A 535 -18.95 -5.77 19.12
C ALA A 535 -19.73 -4.53 18.67
N GLN A 536 -19.36 -3.35 19.17
CA GLN A 536 -19.95 -2.08 18.74
C GLN A 536 -19.60 -1.75 17.28
N SER A 537 -18.38 -2.05 16.84
CA SER A 537 -17.95 -1.76 15.46
C SER A 537 -18.74 -2.58 14.43
N VAL A 538 -19.13 -3.82 14.72
CA VAL A 538 -19.95 -4.64 13.80
C VAL A 538 -21.27 -3.95 13.49
N VAL A 539 -21.94 -3.42 14.52
CA VAL A 539 -23.22 -2.72 14.37
C VAL A 539 -23.02 -1.46 13.53
N ALA A 540 -22.01 -0.65 13.85
CA ALA A 540 -21.73 0.59 13.15
C ALA A 540 -21.32 0.39 11.68
N ARG A 541 -20.44 -0.59 11.39
CA ARG A 541 -20.02 -0.89 10.01
C ARG A 541 -21.20 -1.34 9.16
N ARG A 542 -22.09 -2.18 9.71
CA ARG A 542 -23.30 -2.65 8.99
C ARG A 542 -24.27 -1.52 8.68
N ASP A 543 -24.46 -0.59 9.61
CA ASP A 543 -25.28 0.61 9.37
C ASP A 543 -24.67 1.50 8.27
N ILE A 544 -23.36 1.77 8.33
CA ILE A 544 -22.65 2.54 7.29
C ILE A 544 -22.76 1.84 5.93
N LEU A 545 -22.55 0.52 5.86
CA LEU A 545 -22.71 -0.25 4.62
C LEU A 545 -24.13 -0.19 4.07
N ALA A 546 -25.15 -0.22 4.93
CA ALA A 546 -26.54 -0.10 4.50
C ALA A 546 -26.83 1.28 3.88
N GLN A 547 -26.29 2.36 4.47
CA GLN A 547 -26.42 3.72 3.95
C GLN A 547 -25.64 3.92 2.65
N MET A 548 -24.43 3.35 2.53
CA MET A 548 -23.67 3.32 1.27
C MET A 548 -24.45 2.60 0.17
N LYS A 549 -25.01 1.43 0.49
CA LYS A 549 -25.83 0.63 -0.44
C LYS A 549 -27.07 1.36 -0.94
N ALA A 550 -27.64 2.25 -0.13
CA ALA A 550 -28.77 3.08 -0.53
C ALA A 550 -28.42 4.11 -1.62
N VAL A 551 -27.14 4.50 -1.74
CA VAL A 551 -26.64 5.40 -2.79
C VAL A 551 -26.18 4.64 -4.03
N ILE A 552 -25.42 3.56 -3.85
CA ILE A 552 -24.99 2.67 -4.93
C ILE A 552 -25.04 1.21 -4.46
N ALA A 553 -26.00 0.45 -5.00
CA ALA A 553 -26.29 -0.89 -4.51
C ALA A 553 -25.26 -1.93 -4.96
N GLU A 554 -24.70 -1.76 -6.16
CA GLU A 554 -23.75 -2.65 -6.81
C GLU A 554 -22.78 -1.83 -7.67
N PRO A 555 -21.57 -2.35 -7.97
CA PRO A 555 -20.70 -1.73 -8.96
C PRO A 555 -21.42 -1.52 -10.28
N ARG A 556 -21.11 -0.43 -10.99
CA ARG A 556 -21.68 -0.21 -12.33
C ARG A 556 -21.31 -1.34 -13.27
N ALA A 557 -22.28 -1.76 -14.07
CA ALA A 557 -22.07 -2.76 -15.12
C ALA A 557 -21.11 -2.26 -16.21
N GLU A 558 -21.17 -0.97 -16.52
CA GLU A 558 -20.34 -0.34 -17.55
C GLU A 558 -19.32 0.61 -16.93
N LEU A 559 -18.09 0.57 -17.46
CA LEU A 559 -17.04 1.52 -17.10
C LEU A 559 -17.35 2.92 -17.63
N SER A 560 -16.81 3.95 -16.96
CA SER A 560 -16.88 5.34 -17.44
C SER A 560 -16.45 5.49 -18.90
N GLU A 561 -17.08 6.39 -19.66
CA GLU A 561 -16.73 6.69 -21.06
C GLU A 561 -15.28 7.18 -21.22
N TYR A 562 -14.71 7.77 -20.16
CA TYR A 562 -13.34 8.26 -20.13
C TYR A 562 -12.32 7.19 -19.76
N ALA A 563 -12.79 6.04 -19.24
CA ALA A 563 -11.93 4.97 -18.81
C ALA A 563 -11.41 4.15 -20.02
N PRO A 564 -10.12 3.77 -20.02
CA PRO A 564 -9.57 2.89 -21.03
C PRO A 564 -10.37 1.60 -21.15
N ARG A 565 -10.59 1.16 -22.39
CA ARG A 565 -11.13 -0.16 -22.69
C ARG A 565 -9.98 -1.11 -22.91
N ILE A 566 -10.07 -2.29 -22.32
CA ILE A 566 -9.10 -3.37 -22.50
C ILE A 566 -9.77 -4.50 -23.27
N VAL A 567 -9.18 -4.89 -24.40
CA VAL A 567 -9.55 -6.09 -25.15
C VAL A 567 -8.45 -7.12 -24.96
N THR A 568 -8.82 -8.30 -24.45
CA THR A 568 -7.90 -9.42 -24.28
C THR A 568 -8.06 -10.40 -25.44
N ILE A 569 -6.98 -10.66 -26.15
CA ILE A 569 -6.91 -11.67 -27.21
C ILE A 569 -6.04 -12.83 -26.71
N GLN A 570 -6.51 -14.05 -26.87
CA GLN A 570 -5.69 -15.25 -26.62
C GLN A 570 -5.01 -15.67 -27.92
N ILE A 571 -3.69 -15.79 -27.89
CA ILE A 571 -2.87 -16.28 -29.00
C ILE A 571 -2.10 -17.54 -28.57
N ASP A 572 -1.51 -18.23 -29.55
CA ASP A 572 -0.51 -19.25 -29.29
C ASP A 572 0.75 -18.61 -28.69
N PRO A 573 1.25 -19.04 -27.52
CA PRO A 573 2.48 -18.51 -26.92
C PRO A 573 3.70 -18.52 -27.87
N GLU A 574 3.77 -19.46 -28.82
CA GLU A 574 4.85 -19.50 -29.81
C GLU A 574 4.84 -18.29 -30.77
N LYS A 575 3.71 -17.58 -30.87
CA LYS A 575 3.51 -16.41 -31.73
C LYS A 575 3.82 -15.07 -31.06
N ILE A 576 4.14 -15.06 -29.76
CA ILE A 576 4.53 -13.84 -29.04
C ILE A 576 5.72 -13.15 -29.73
N GLY A 577 6.70 -13.93 -30.19
CA GLY A 577 7.87 -13.42 -30.90
C GLY A 577 7.54 -12.67 -32.20
N ASP A 578 6.47 -13.07 -32.89
CA ASP A 578 6.02 -12.45 -34.14
C ASP A 578 5.41 -11.06 -33.87
N ILE A 579 4.63 -10.92 -32.79
CA ILE A 579 4.04 -9.63 -32.39
C ILE A 579 5.12 -8.64 -31.94
N ILE A 580 6.05 -9.10 -31.09
CA ILE A 580 7.15 -8.26 -30.58
C ILE A 580 8.07 -7.85 -31.74
N GLY A 581 8.46 -8.82 -32.56
CA GLY A 581 9.40 -8.66 -33.65
C GLY A 581 10.84 -8.38 -33.20
N PRO A 582 11.81 -8.38 -34.13
CA PRO A 582 13.22 -8.15 -33.80
C PRO A 582 13.44 -6.81 -33.07
N GLY A 583 13.94 -6.86 -31.83
CA GLY A 583 14.20 -5.67 -31.01
C GLY A 583 12.95 -4.88 -30.60
N GLY A 584 11.77 -5.50 -30.65
CA GLY A 584 10.50 -4.84 -30.37
C GLY A 584 10.01 -3.92 -31.50
N LYS A 585 10.54 -4.06 -32.72
CA LYS A 585 10.22 -3.15 -33.83
C LYS A 585 8.76 -3.25 -34.27
N THR A 586 8.18 -4.45 -34.28
CA THR A 586 6.82 -4.68 -34.75
C THR A 586 5.81 -4.12 -33.77
N ILE A 587 5.92 -4.46 -32.48
CA ILE A 587 5.06 -3.91 -31.43
C ILE A 587 5.15 -2.37 -31.33
N LYS A 588 6.36 -1.80 -31.39
CA LYS A 588 6.54 -0.33 -31.39
C LYS A 588 5.87 0.33 -32.59
N LYS A 589 5.93 -0.30 -33.77
CA LYS A 589 5.24 0.20 -34.96
C LYS A 589 3.73 0.11 -34.79
N LEU A 590 3.21 -1.01 -34.29
CA LEU A 590 1.77 -1.22 -34.07
C LEU A 590 1.20 -0.18 -33.08
N THR A 591 1.90 0.04 -31.97
CA THR A 591 1.56 1.08 -30.99
C THR A 591 1.68 2.49 -31.56
N ALA A 592 2.68 2.77 -32.41
CA ALA A 592 2.81 4.08 -33.05
C ALA A 592 1.75 4.35 -34.12
N ASP A 593 1.35 3.33 -34.88
CA ASP A 593 0.38 3.43 -35.96
C ASP A 593 -1.06 3.53 -35.42
N THR A 594 -1.37 2.82 -34.33
CA THR A 594 -2.73 2.77 -33.76
C THR A 594 -2.91 3.65 -32.51
N GLY A 595 -1.84 3.99 -31.80
CA GLY A 595 -1.92 4.66 -30.49
C GLY A 595 -2.38 3.74 -29.35
N VAL A 596 -2.57 2.45 -29.61
CA VAL A 596 -3.02 1.45 -28.61
C VAL A 596 -1.84 0.94 -27.79
N THR A 597 -2.00 0.91 -26.47
CA THR A 597 -1.03 0.27 -25.56
C THR A 597 -1.22 -1.24 -25.60
N ILE A 598 -0.12 -1.98 -25.68
CA ILE A 598 -0.11 -3.43 -25.89
C ILE A 598 0.76 -4.07 -24.84
N ASP A 599 0.14 -4.85 -23.97
CA ASP A 599 0.80 -5.67 -22.98
C ASP A 599 0.65 -7.15 -23.39
N ILE A 600 1.74 -7.93 -23.34
CA ILE A 600 1.76 -9.32 -23.78
C ILE A 600 2.26 -10.20 -22.63
N GLU A 601 1.41 -11.13 -22.22
CA GLU A 601 1.70 -12.12 -21.19
C GLU A 601 2.38 -13.37 -21.78
N GLN A 602 3.17 -14.05 -20.95
CA GLN A 602 3.91 -15.26 -21.37
C GLN A 602 2.98 -16.44 -21.70
N ASP A 603 1.74 -16.41 -21.23
CA ASP A 603 0.72 -17.41 -21.53
C ASP A 603 -0.05 -17.14 -22.84
N GLY A 604 0.37 -16.14 -23.62
CA GLY A 604 -0.24 -15.79 -24.89
C GLY A 604 -1.45 -14.86 -24.78
N ARG A 605 -1.76 -14.31 -23.62
CA ARG A 605 -2.74 -13.21 -23.53
C ARG A 605 -2.12 -11.91 -24.03
N VAL A 606 -2.81 -11.24 -24.94
CA VAL A 606 -2.46 -9.91 -25.45
C VAL A 606 -3.54 -8.93 -25.04
N LEU A 607 -3.16 -7.95 -24.22
CA LEU A 607 -4.05 -6.93 -23.67
C LEU A 607 -3.85 -5.63 -24.45
N LEU A 608 -4.89 -5.26 -25.20
CA LEU A 608 -4.94 -4.03 -25.98
C LEU A 608 -5.72 -2.98 -25.19
N THR A 609 -5.10 -1.83 -24.93
CA THR A 609 -5.70 -0.74 -24.13
C THR A 609 -5.86 0.54 -24.95
N SER A 610 -7.09 1.06 -25.07
CA SER A 610 -7.39 2.30 -25.80
C SER A 610 -8.71 2.94 -25.34
N ASN A 611 -8.84 4.25 -25.55
CA ASN A 611 -10.10 5.00 -25.45
C ASN A 611 -10.83 5.15 -26.80
N ASP A 612 -10.18 4.77 -27.90
CA ASP A 612 -10.69 4.89 -29.26
C ASP A 612 -11.04 3.50 -29.81
N ALA A 613 -12.32 3.31 -30.14
CA ALA A 613 -12.85 2.05 -30.63
C ALA A 613 -12.33 1.68 -32.03
N ASP A 614 -12.11 2.66 -32.91
CA ASP A 614 -11.60 2.41 -34.26
C ASP A 614 -10.12 2.02 -34.21
N ALA A 615 -9.35 2.71 -33.38
CA ALA A 615 -7.95 2.36 -33.12
C ALA A 615 -7.82 0.96 -32.49
N MET A 616 -8.71 0.62 -31.55
CA MET A 616 -8.76 -0.71 -30.93
C MET A 616 -9.06 -1.80 -31.96
N ALA A 617 -10.09 -1.61 -32.79
CA ALA A 617 -10.45 -2.58 -33.82
C ALA A 617 -9.32 -2.80 -34.84
N GLU A 618 -8.61 -1.73 -35.22
CA GLU A 618 -7.45 -1.83 -36.10
C GLU A 618 -6.29 -2.60 -35.44
N ALA A 619 -6.01 -2.35 -34.16
CA ALA A 619 -4.96 -3.07 -33.43
C ALA A 619 -5.29 -4.56 -33.31
N VAL A 620 -6.53 -4.92 -32.95
CA VAL A 620 -7.02 -6.31 -32.93
C VAL A 620 -6.79 -6.97 -34.29
N ARG A 621 -7.24 -6.32 -35.37
CA ARG A 621 -7.12 -6.83 -36.73
C ARG A 621 -5.67 -7.07 -37.13
N GLN A 622 -4.76 -6.15 -36.82
CA GLN A 622 -3.34 -6.32 -37.14
C GLN A 622 -2.71 -7.45 -36.34
N ILE A 623 -3.04 -7.60 -35.05
CA ILE A 623 -2.55 -8.71 -34.23
C ILE A 623 -3.03 -10.05 -34.77
N GLU A 624 -4.33 -10.17 -35.08
CA GLU A 624 -4.89 -11.38 -35.70
C GLU A 624 -4.20 -11.72 -37.03
N MET A 625 -3.89 -10.72 -37.86
CA MET A 625 -3.13 -10.95 -39.10
C MET A 625 -1.70 -11.44 -38.85
N ILE A 626 -1.03 -10.96 -37.80
CA ILE A 626 0.32 -11.38 -37.44
C ILE A 626 0.32 -12.80 -36.89
N THR A 627 -0.64 -13.12 -36.03
CA THR A 627 -0.73 -14.40 -35.33
C THR A 627 -1.45 -15.49 -36.12
N LYS A 628 -2.11 -15.13 -37.23
CA LYS A 628 -2.77 -16.10 -38.10
C LYS A 628 -1.78 -17.17 -38.55
N THR A 629 -2.06 -18.41 -38.14
CA THR A 629 -1.29 -19.56 -38.59
C THR A 629 -1.61 -19.84 -40.06
N VAL A 630 -0.59 -19.71 -40.90
CA VAL A 630 -0.67 -20.05 -42.32
C VAL A 630 -0.84 -21.58 -42.44
N GLU A 631 -2.00 -22.03 -42.90
CA GLU A 631 -2.30 -23.46 -43.12
C GLU A 631 -2.13 -23.85 -44.60
N ALA A 632 -1.76 -25.11 -44.85
CA ALA A 632 -1.69 -25.64 -46.21
C ALA A 632 -3.09 -25.66 -46.84
N GLY A 633 -3.23 -25.10 -48.05
CA GLY A 633 -4.48 -25.00 -48.79
C GLY A 633 -5.16 -23.63 -48.76
N GLU A 634 -4.80 -22.75 -47.83
CA GLU A 634 -5.37 -21.39 -47.74
C GLU A 634 -4.87 -20.47 -48.86
N ILE A 635 -5.70 -19.50 -49.24
CA ILE A 635 -5.42 -18.51 -50.29
C ILE A 635 -5.21 -17.14 -49.64
N TYR A 636 -4.12 -16.47 -50.01
CA TYR A 636 -3.73 -15.15 -49.52
C TYR A 636 -3.62 -14.14 -50.67
N ASP A 637 -3.98 -12.89 -50.41
CA ASP A 637 -3.69 -11.73 -51.25
C ASP A 637 -2.40 -11.07 -50.73
N GLY A 638 -1.26 -11.42 -51.31
CA GLY A 638 0.07 -11.01 -50.83
C GLY A 638 0.81 -10.09 -51.79
N GLU A 639 1.79 -9.34 -51.27
CA GLU A 639 2.63 -8.44 -52.08
C GLU A 639 3.99 -9.06 -52.37
N VAL A 640 4.48 -8.93 -53.60
CA VAL A 640 5.81 -9.42 -54.00
C VAL A 640 6.90 -8.52 -53.38
N VAL A 641 7.58 -9.03 -52.34
CA VAL A 641 8.60 -8.28 -51.59
C VAL A 641 10.01 -8.47 -52.16
N ARG A 642 10.29 -9.62 -52.78
CA ARG A 642 11.59 -9.92 -53.39
C ARG A 642 11.44 -10.89 -54.56
N ILE A 643 12.21 -10.68 -55.62
CA ILE A 643 12.26 -11.57 -56.79
C ILE A 643 13.68 -12.08 -56.93
N GLU A 644 13.83 -13.39 -57.08
CA GLU A 644 15.09 -14.09 -57.33
C GLU A 644 14.97 -14.91 -58.62
N ASP A 645 16.08 -15.38 -59.17
CA ASP A 645 16.09 -16.16 -60.43
C ASP A 645 15.24 -17.44 -60.38
N PHE A 646 15.02 -18.00 -59.18
CA PHE A 646 14.29 -19.26 -58.97
C PHE A 646 12.85 -19.09 -58.47
N GLY A 647 12.42 -17.89 -58.11
CA GLY A 647 11.06 -17.64 -57.61
C GLY A 647 10.84 -16.23 -57.09
N ALA A 648 9.62 -15.97 -56.62
CA ALA A 648 9.24 -14.71 -56.00
C ALA A 648 8.81 -14.94 -54.55
N PHE A 649 9.31 -14.12 -53.63
CA PHE A 649 8.87 -14.06 -52.25
C PHE A 649 7.67 -13.14 -52.16
N VAL A 650 6.56 -13.68 -51.66
CA VAL A 650 5.30 -12.99 -51.47
C VAL A 650 5.02 -12.91 -49.97
N SER A 651 4.81 -11.70 -49.46
CA SER A 651 4.45 -11.49 -48.06
C SER A 651 3.01 -11.94 -47.84
N LEU A 652 2.82 -12.94 -46.98
CA LEU A 652 1.51 -13.51 -46.62
C LEU A 652 0.94 -12.82 -45.38
N THR A 653 1.81 -12.59 -44.39
CA THR A 653 1.55 -11.80 -43.19
C THR A 653 2.75 -10.87 -42.96
N PRO A 654 2.64 -9.82 -42.12
CA PRO A 654 3.72 -8.83 -41.93
C PRO A 654 5.10 -9.39 -41.58
N ASN A 655 5.18 -10.62 -41.05
CA ASN A 655 6.42 -11.28 -40.65
C ASN A 655 6.68 -12.61 -41.37
N LYS A 656 5.81 -13.04 -42.30
CA LYS A 656 5.95 -14.34 -42.96
C LYS A 656 5.84 -14.21 -44.47
N ASP A 657 6.96 -14.51 -45.13
CA ASP A 657 7.04 -14.60 -46.58
C ASP A 657 6.92 -16.06 -47.02
N GLY A 658 6.18 -16.30 -48.11
CA GLY A 658 6.20 -17.58 -48.81
C GLY A 658 6.89 -17.46 -50.16
N LEU A 659 7.47 -18.57 -50.62
CA LEU A 659 8.16 -18.64 -51.91
C LEU A 659 7.22 -19.22 -52.97
N VAL A 660 6.92 -18.45 -54.01
CA VAL A 660 6.37 -18.97 -55.26
C VAL A 660 7.55 -19.37 -56.15
N HIS A 661 7.82 -20.67 -56.26
CA HIS A 661 8.86 -21.16 -57.17
C HIS A 661 8.45 -20.90 -58.63
N VAL A 662 9.42 -20.69 -59.54
CA VAL A 662 9.15 -20.35 -60.95
C VAL A 662 8.20 -21.32 -61.66
N SER A 663 8.20 -22.60 -61.26
CA SER A 663 7.31 -23.64 -61.79
C SER A 663 5.88 -23.63 -61.22
N GLU A 664 5.61 -22.77 -60.25
CA GLU A 664 4.34 -22.62 -59.54
C GLU A 664 3.64 -21.29 -59.86
N ILE A 665 4.25 -20.43 -60.69
CA ILE A 665 3.71 -19.11 -61.07
C ILE A 665 2.57 -19.23 -62.09
N SER A 666 2.73 -20.07 -63.12
CA SER A 666 1.77 -20.23 -64.22
C SER A 666 1.81 -21.65 -64.78
N TRP A 667 0.75 -22.07 -65.48
CA TRP A 667 0.72 -23.31 -66.27
C TRP A 667 1.61 -23.23 -67.52
N GLU A 668 1.91 -22.01 -67.99
CA GLU A 668 2.82 -21.75 -69.10
C GLU A 668 4.28 -21.70 -68.62
N ARG A 669 5.21 -22.04 -69.52
CA ARG A 669 6.65 -22.05 -69.20
C ARG A 669 7.13 -20.62 -68.92
N THR A 670 7.37 -20.34 -67.66
CA THR A 670 7.99 -19.10 -67.19
C THR A 670 9.50 -19.32 -67.08
N ASP A 671 10.31 -18.64 -67.90
CA ASP A 671 11.77 -18.76 -67.84
C ASP A 671 12.38 -17.88 -66.73
N LYS A 672 11.83 -16.69 -66.46
CA LYS A 672 12.21 -15.85 -65.31
C LYS A 672 10.98 -15.33 -64.55
N PRO A 673 10.96 -15.40 -63.20
CA PRO A 673 9.87 -14.83 -62.40
C PRO A 673 9.63 -13.34 -62.66
N SER A 674 10.69 -12.58 -62.97
CA SER A 674 10.64 -11.14 -63.29
C SER A 674 9.79 -10.79 -64.53
N ASP A 675 9.54 -11.77 -65.41
CA ASP A 675 8.81 -11.54 -66.64
C ASP A 675 7.29 -11.48 -66.39
N VAL A 676 6.84 -12.07 -65.27
CA VAL A 676 5.42 -12.23 -64.91
C VAL A 676 5.07 -11.45 -63.64
N LEU A 677 6.03 -11.28 -62.73
CA LEU A 677 5.85 -10.63 -61.44
C LEU A 677 6.73 -9.40 -61.32
N LYS A 678 6.18 -8.31 -60.77
CA LYS A 678 6.90 -7.09 -60.44
C LYS A 678 7.02 -6.92 -58.93
N LEU A 679 8.12 -6.32 -58.49
CA LEU A 679 8.30 -5.96 -57.08
C LEU A 679 7.20 -4.96 -56.67
N GLY A 680 6.53 -5.23 -55.55
CA GLY A 680 5.37 -4.49 -55.07
C GLY A 680 4.02 -4.88 -55.70
N GLN A 681 3.97 -5.90 -56.56
CA GLN A 681 2.72 -6.36 -57.16
C GLN A 681 1.89 -7.17 -56.16
N LYS A 682 0.59 -6.86 -56.04
CA LYS A 682 -0.37 -7.67 -55.27
C LYS A 682 -0.83 -8.87 -56.10
N VAL A 683 -0.69 -10.07 -55.55
CA VAL A 683 -1.01 -11.35 -56.21
C VAL A 683 -1.77 -12.30 -55.28
N LYS A 684 -2.71 -13.07 -55.84
CA LYS A 684 -3.35 -14.19 -55.13
C LYS A 684 -2.45 -15.41 -55.19
N VAL A 685 -2.17 -15.99 -54.03
CA VAL A 685 -1.29 -17.15 -53.86
C VAL A 685 -1.94 -18.17 -52.92
N LYS A 686 -1.84 -19.45 -53.23
CA LYS A 686 -2.30 -20.54 -52.36
C LYS A 686 -1.13 -21.21 -51.67
N VAL A 687 -1.26 -21.54 -50.40
CA VAL A 687 -0.25 -22.32 -49.66
C VAL A 687 -0.31 -23.76 -50.14
N LYS A 688 0.76 -24.24 -50.75
CA LYS A 688 0.85 -25.59 -51.29
C LYS A 688 1.25 -26.59 -50.21
N GLU A 689 2.34 -26.28 -49.51
CA GLU A 689 2.89 -27.09 -48.43
C GLU A 689 3.78 -26.23 -47.53
N ILE A 690 3.98 -26.68 -46.30
CA ILE A 690 4.98 -26.15 -45.39
C ILE A 690 6.03 -27.24 -45.23
N ASP A 691 7.27 -26.95 -45.59
CA ASP A 691 8.33 -27.96 -45.53
C ASP A 691 8.74 -28.28 -44.08
N ASN A 692 9.51 -29.35 -43.88
CA ASN A 692 9.99 -29.77 -42.56
C ASN A 692 10.93 -28.75 -41.88
N LEU A 693 11.31 -27.68 -42.57
CA LEU A 693 12.13 -26.56 -42.09
C LEU A 693 11.27 -25.29 -41.85
N GLY A 694 9.94 -25.41 -41.92
CA GLY A 694 8.99 -24.31 -41.66
C GLY A 694 8.83 -23.32 -42.81
N ARG A 695 9.40 -23.58 -43.99
CA ARG A 695 9.30 -22.69 -45.17
C ARG A 695 7.98 -22.91 -45.90
N VAL A 696 7.31 -21.81 -46.23
CA VAL A 696 5.99 -21.82 -46.87
C VAL A 696 6.16 -21.82 -48.39
N ASN A 697 5.78 -22.91 -49.05
CA ASN A 697 5.77 -23.01 -50.50
C ASN A 697 4.41 -22.58 -51.05
N LEU A 698 4.42 -21.61 -51.95
CA LEU A 698 3.22 -21.01 -52.53
C LEU A 698 3.02 -21.42 -53.98
N THR A 699 1.77 -21.41 -54.43
CA THR A 699 1.39 -21.71 -55.80
C THR A 699 0.35 -20.73 -56.32
N MET A 700 0.57 -20.21 -57.53
CA MET A 700 -0.36 -19.36 -58.27
C MET A 700 -1.05 -20.16 -59.37
N LYS A 701 -0.39 -21.19 -59.91
CA LYS A 701 -0.95 -22.04 -60.96
C LYS A 701 -2.20 -22.80 -60.51
N GLU A 702 -2.25 -23.29 -59.26
CA GLU A 702 -3.41 -24.06 -58.76
C GLU A 702 -4.67 -23.19 -58.55
N LEU A 703 -4.55 -21.86 -58.68
CA LEU A 703 -5.68 -20.93 -58.65
C LEU A 703 -6.30 -20.70 -60.04
N THR A 704 -5.67 -21.20 -61.10
CA THR A 704 -6.11 -21.06 -62.49
C THR A 704 -6.50 -22.43 -63.06
N GLU A 705 -7.57 -22.49 -63.86
CA GLU A 705 -8.03 -23.77 -64.44
C GLU A 705 -6.91 -24.45 -65.22
N LYS A 706 -6.73 -25.74 -64.94
CA LYS A 706 -5.71 -26.55 -65.61
C LYS A 706 -6.04 -26.65 -67.10
N PRO A 707 -5.16 -26.20 -68.02
CA PRO A 707 -5.41 -26.28 -69.45
C PRO A 707 -5.62 -27.72 -69.92
N GLU A 708 -6.61 -27.96 -70.78
CA GLU A 708 -6.85 -29.28 -71.39
C GLU A 708 -5.60 -29.73 -72.18
N GLY A 709 -5.00 -30.86 -71.79
CA GLY A 709 -3.81 -31.43 -72.42
C GLY A 709 -2.46 -31.12 -71.73
N TYR A 710 -2.45 -30.53 -70.53
CA TYR A 710 -1.20 -30.28 -69.80
C TYR A 710 -0.44 -31.59 -69.47
N VAL A 711 0.75 -31.74 -70.04
CA VAL A 711 1.71 -32.81 -69.73
C VAL A 711 2.78 -32.23 -68.79
N PRO A 712 2.92 -32.74 -67.56
CA PRO A 712 3.94 -32.25 -66.63
C PRO A 712 5.34 -32.49 -67.23
N PRO A 713 6.26 -31.52 -67.12
CA PRO A 713 7.62 -31.69 -67.61
C PRO A 713 8.32 -32.84 -66.87
N PRO A 714 9.15 -33.65 -67.55
CA PRO A 714 9.83 -34.78 -66.93
C PRO A 714 10.77 -34.31 -65.81
N PRO A 715 10.91 -35.08 -64.70
CA PRO A 715 11.73 -34.69 -63.56
C PRO A 715 13.19 -34.46 -64.01
N ARG A 716 13.77 -33.33 -63.60
CA ARG A 716 15.18 -33.04 -63.90
C ARG A 716 16.07 -34.07 -63.18
N PRO A 717 17.09 -34.64 -63.87
CA PRO A 717 18.03 -35.56 -63.24
C PRO A 717 18.80 -34.85 -62.11
N PRO A 718 19.24 -35.58 -61.07
CA PRO A 718 19.99 -35.00 -59.96
C PRO A 718 21.24 -34.28 -60.47
N ARG A 719 21.45 -33.04 -60.03
CA ARG A 719 22.67 -32.29 -60.31
C ARG A 719 23.81 -32.91 -59.51
N THR A 720 24.47 -33.90 -60.09
CA THR A 720 25.72 -34.48 -59.57
C THR A 720 26.77 -33.38 -59.50
N GLY A 721 27.36 -33.24 -58.31
CA GLY A 721 28.40 -32.25 -58.01
C GLY A 721 29.52 -32.27 -59.04
N GLY A 722 29.73 -31.13 -59.69
CA GLY A 722 30.91 -30.90 -60.49
C GLY A 722 32.06 -30.51 -59.57
N ASP A 723 32.97 -31.45 -59.34
CA ASP A 723 34.33 -31.18 -58.89
C ASP A 723 34.95 -30.08 -59.77
N ARG A 724 35.16 -28.90 -59.19
CA ARG A 724 36.10 -27.91 -59.71
C ARG A 724 37.24 -27.76 -58.73
N ASN A 725 38.28 -28.46 -59.14
CA ASN A 725 39.67 -28.41 -58.74
C ASN A 725 40.17 -27.02 -58.32
N GLY A 726 41.09 -27.03 -57.37
CA GLY A 726 41.58 -25.88 -56.61
C GLY A 726 42.25 -24.77 -57.43
N GLY A 727 42.04 -23.56 -56.94
CA GLY A 727 42.74 -22.34 -57.34
C GLY A 727 43.06 -21.49 -56.11
N SER A 728 44.31 -21.58 -55.68
CA SER A 728 44.96 -20.80 -54.63
C SER A 728 44.67 -19.29 -54.70
N ARG A 729 44.35 -18.65 -53.55
CA ARG A 729 44.86 -17.32 -53.13
C ARG A 729 44.28 -16.81 -51.80
N GLY A 730 45.16 -16.62 -50.82
CA GLY A 730 45.25 -15.37 -50.05
C GLY A 730 44.64 -15.36 -48.62
N PRO A 731 45.43 -15.05 -47.57
CA PRO A 731 44.92 -14.90 -46.21
C PRO A 731 44.26 -13.53 -46.04
N ARG A 732 43.05 -13.48 -45.46
CA ARG A 732 42.42 -12.21 -45.06
C ARG A 732 42.23 -12.13 -43.55
N LYS A 733 42.85 -11.05 -43.05
CA LYS A 733 42.99 -10.55 -41.70
C LYS A 733 41.68 -10.50 -40.89
N SER A 734 41.86 -10.79 -39.60
CA SER A 734 41.13 -10.23 -38.47
C SER A 734 40.91 -8.72 -38.60
N PHE A 735 39.69 -8.27 -38.29
CA PHE A 735 39.41 -6.92 -37.81
C PHE A 735 38.30 -7.00 -36.76
N GLY A 736 38.58 -6.45 -35.59
CA GLY A 736 37.58 -6.16 -34.56
C GLY A 736 36.97 -4.77 -34.72
N GLY A 737 35.98 -4.51 -33.87
CA GLY A 737 35.62 -3.19 -33.33
C GLY A 737 34.75 -2.29 -34.18
N ARG A 738 33.46 -2.22 -33.87
CA ARG A 738 32.87 -1.17 -33.00
C ARG A 738 31.51 -1.60 -32.50
#